data_AF-E3QSP1-F1
#
_entry.id   AF-E3QSP1-F1
#
_cell.length_a   1.000
_cell.length_b   1.000
_cell.length_c   1.000
_cell.angle_alpha   90.00
_cell.angle_beta   90.00
_cell.angle_gamma   90.00
#
_symmetry.space_group_name_H-M   'P 1'
#
loop_
_entity.id
_entity.type
_entity.pdbx_description
1 polymer ?
#
loop_
_entity_poly.entity_id
_entity_poly.type
_entity_poly.pdbx_seq_one_letter_code
_entity_poly.pdbx_strand_id
1 'polypeptide(L)'
;MQLVIVRGQSTGKSSLLQSLTDIPFPVDSGCCTRFATRIVSRRTAPGSKNAVKITIVDPEVTDVFDYPFNDSYKDYLYTSDHLGVDDFKEIMDEVHFLFSKLPIASFNVLQDPQISTKYMGIRRGQGVHAKNFATQVLRVELSGPTRSHFSILDVPGIFSYAHDVNEHEEDGVKLMVEEYMRQPANIVICVAAATAHLSTQGIFKMAANLVDKRRLVGVFTKCDRLENPTEVIEIASGRGKDSGNSMQDGWFVVRNRSEVDGDDFDIKEAERKLFSQPPWDKIRESRRGSSMLQKHLGNILCAQIRGNFPAIQESVRRLLSEAEESRKELGDPRPTHSLRQQYIRSVIERYHTIAVKTLKSPGSLSDPALRVRGLVREANESFTEEMQARGHTHLFEDTSVDPMTQLTEAVSYYSAMLAGHAPAPNTTEHGDQEQITTLPLTPPTKRHASRKKPTAAPQLRTPLVEVIRDQLRIWQTTELPGLVNTDVIKILFKKQSESWQQVAERYIDTIATDIEYASNEILKDVCSPRSCSSILYGELSRVLSQLQEQARMKAIRELKEHCRRERESHLQTTDPRFQERLQALRTVRLLGALGSIPSFKSGSFDLAHSKLLFQHFHHSIEGNMIHDVHDVVKVYYDLSLEAFIRYVINDIAEDFVSYSGGALMGLSTDWVFTLSEEDVQKMAREDDEILANRAHFDRIIERLETAHEIAEKARIQTRELGDM
;
A
#
# COMPACT_ATOMS: atom_id res chain seq x y z
N MET A 1 -12.68 -1.05 35.55
CA MET A 1 -13.42 -1.87 36.54
C MET A 1 -13.78 -0.97 37.69
N GLN A 2 -15.03 -1.02 38.15
CA GLN A 2 -15.53 -0.19 39.25
C GLN A 2 -16.63 -0.92 40.02
N LEU A 3 -16.79 -0.53 41.29
CA LEU A 3 -17.87 -0.98 42.16
C LEU A 3 -19.09 -0.08 41.93
N VAL A 4 -20.13 -0.57 41.27
CA VAL A 4 -21.36 0.19 41.00
C VAL A 4 -22.36 -0.09 42.10
N ILE A 5 -22.75 0.93 42.85
CA ILE A 5 -23.72 0.75 43.94
C ILE A 5 -25.11 1.16 43.46
N VAL A 6 -26.08 0.26 43.62
CA VAL A 6 -27.46 0.43 43.16
C VAL A 6 -28.43 0.32 44.34
N ARG A 7 -29.46 1.17 44.38
CA ARG A 7 -30.43 1.23 45.49
C ARG A 7 -31.83 1.70 45.07
N GLY A 8 -32.82 1.37 45.90
CA GLY A 8 -34.06 2.15 46.02
C GLY A 8 -33.88 3.37 46.93
N GLN A 9 -34.90 4.22 47.05
CA GLN A 9 -34.85 5.42 47.88
C GLN A 9 -34.63 5.08 49.37
N SER A 10 -33.81 5.88 50.08
CA SER A 10 -33.62 5.84 51.54
C SER A 10 -33.07 4.55 52.20
N THR A 11 -32.21 3.80 51.51
CA THR A 11 -31.62 2.53 52.00
C THR A 11 -30.27 2.63 52.74
N GLY A 12 -29.76 3.81 53.08
CA GLY A 12 -28.52 3.96 53.88
C GLY A 12 -27.20 3.73 53.11
N LYS A 13 -27.19 4.02 51.81
CA LYS A 13 -26.02 3.90 50.91
C LYS A 13 -24.84 4.78 51.28
N SER A 14 -25.06 6.06 51.60
CA SER A 14 -23.99 7.00 51.98
C SER A 14 -23.18 6.47 53.16
N SER A 15 -23.87 5.91 54.17
CA SER A 15 -23.24 5.33 55.35
C SER A 15 -22.49 4.02 55.05
N LEU A 16 -23.00 3.19 54.11
CA LEU A 16 -22.27 2.01 53.63
C LEU A 16 -21.01 2.43 52.86
N LEU A 17 -21.13 3.40 51.96
CA LEU A 17 -20.03 3.96 51.19
C LEU A 17 -18.94 4.52 52.10
N GLN A 18 -19.32 5.24 53.15
CA GLN A 18 -18.40 5.72 54.17
C GLN A 18 -17.66 4.57 54.86
N SER A 19 -18.37 3.50 55.24
CA SER A 19 -17.73 2.31 55.83
C SER A 19 -16.80 1.57 54.87
N LEU A 20 -17.00 1.69 53.55
CA LEU A 20 -16.18 1.03 52.53
C LEU A 20 -14.97 1.86 52.09
N THR A 21 -15.00 3.17 52.27
CA THR A 21 -14.03 4.09 51.66
C THR A 21 -13.31 5.01 52.64
N ASP A 22 -13.73 5.03 53.91
CA ASP A 22 -13.30 5.98 54.95
C ASP A 22 -13.52 7.46 54.56
N ILE A 23 -14.39 7.73 53.57
CA ILE A 23 -14.74 9.06 53.09
C ILE A 23 -16.12 9.43 53.64
N PRO A 24 -16.32 10.62 54.21
CA PRO A 24 -17.62 11.04 54.73
C PRO A 24 -18.56 11.40 53.58
N PHE A 25 -19.59 10.60 53.34
CA PHE A 25 -20.65 10.98 52.39
C PHE A 25 -21.76 11.74 53.10
N PRO A 26 -22.32 12.82 52.52
CA PRO A 26 -23.48 13.48 53.08
C PRO A 26 -24.65 12.49 53.18
N VAL A 27 -25.26 12.44 54.37
CA VAL A 27 -26.44 11.63 54.67
C VAL A 27 -27.62 12.60 54.70
N ASP A 28 -28.42 12.61 53.64
CA ASP A 28 -29.61 13.45 53.58
C ASP A 28 -30.84 12.61 53.17
N SER A 29 -32.02 13.08 53.54
CA SER A 29 -33.26 12.30 53.65
C SER A 29 -34.13 12.28 52.37
N GLY A 30 -33.76 13.05 51.34
CA GLY A 30 -34.47 13.18 50.05
C GLY A 30 -33.87 12.37 48.88
N CYS A 31 -34.35 12.60 47.64
CA CYS A 31 -33.74 12.09 46.40
C CYS A 31 -32.35 12.72 46.18
N CYS A 32 -31.35 12.25 46.92
CA CYS A 32 -30.08 12.95 47.07
C CYS A 32 -29.14 12.85 45.86
N THR A 33 -29.23 11.84 45.00
CA THR A 33 -28.25 11.62 43.92
C THR A 33 -28.88 11.88 42.55
N ARG A 34 -28.51 12.97 41.88
CA ARG A 34 -29.07 13.40 40.57
C ARG A 34 -28.14 13.16 39.37
N PHE A 35 -26.90 12.77 39.64
CA PHE A 35 -25.88 12.43 38.66
C PHE A 35 -24.97 11.39 39.27
N ALA A 36 -24.26 10.64 38.43
CA ALA A 36 -23.35 9.63 38.93
C ALA A 36 -22.11 10.28 39.57
N THR A 37 -21.72 9.81 40.76
CA THR A 37 -20.50 10.26 41.44
C THR A 37 -19.51 9.12 41.51
N ARG A 38 -18.36 9.29 40.86
CA ARG A 38 -17.24 8.34 40.90
C ARG A 38 -16.21 8.81 41.91
N ILE A 39 -15.88 7.93 42.84
CA ILE A 39 -14.76 8.10 43.76
C ILE A 39 -13.66 7.14 43.38
N VAL A 40 -12.47 7.68 43.14
CA VAL A 40 -11.26 6.94 42.80
C VAL A 40 -10.26 7.17 43.91
N SER A 41 -9.86 6.10 44.59
CA SER A 41 -8.76 6.13 45.54
C SER A 41 -7.53 5.56 44.85
N ARG A 42 -6.41 6.29 44.87
CA ARG A 42 -5.17 5.97 44.15
C ARG A 42 -3.98 6.02 45.10
N ARG A 43 -3.19 4.94 45.14
CA ARG A 43 -1.88 4.97 45.79
C ARG A 43 -0.86 5.71 44.94
N THR A 44 -0.06 6.54 45.59
CA THR A 44 1.07 7.25 44.98
C THR A 44 2.40 6.77 45.57
N ALA A 45 3.52 7.20 44.99
CA ALA A 45 4.85 6.78 45.41
C ALA A 45 5.12 7.11 46.89
N PRO A 46 5.90 6.29 47.62
CA PRO A 46 6.29 6.61 49.00
C PRO A 46 6.90 8.01 49.11
N GLY A 47 6.40 8.83 50.05
CA GLY A 47 6.85 10.22 50.25
C GLY A 47 6.07 11.29 49.48
N SER A 48 5.14 10.93 48.60
CA SER A 48 4.23 11.91 47.97
C SER A 48 3.22 12.47 48.99
N LYS A 49 2.80 13.72 48.81
CA LYS A 49 1.68 14.31 49.57
C LYS A 49 0.35 13.67 49.17
N ASN A 50 -0.63 13.75 50.07
CA ASN A 50 -2.01 13.48 49.70
C ASN A 50 -2.50 14.59 48.75
N ALA A 51 -3.35 14.23 47.79
CA ALA A 51 -3.94 15.19 46.88
C ALA A 51 -5.37 14.78 46.54
N VAL A 52 -6.20 15.79 46.28
CA VAL A 52 -7.58 15.65 45.81
C VAL A 52 -7.70 16.33 44.48
N LYS A 53 -8.36 15.67 43.53
CA LYS A 53 -8.74 16.25 42.27
C LYS A 53 -10.20 15.94 42.00
N ILE A 54 -11.02 16.96 41.81
CA ILE A 54 -12.42 16.80 41.44
C ILE A 54 -12.62 17.40 40.05
N THR A 55 -13.24 16.62 39.18
CA THR A 55 -13.51 16.97 37.77
C THR A 55 -14.87 16.43 37.39
N ILE A 56 -15.51 17.00 36.36
CA ILE A 56 -16.66 16.39 35.73
C ILE A 56 -16.20 15.79 34.40
N VAL A 57 -16.52 14.52 34.17
CA VAL A 57 -16.09 13.78 32.98
C VAL A 57 -17.27 13.46 32.06
N ASP A 58 -16.95 13.19 30.80
CA ASP A 58 -17.91 12.77 29.78
C ASP A 58 -18.76 11.58 30.28
N PRO A 59 -20.04 11.49 29.87
CA PRO A 59 -20.92 10.40 30.27
C PRO A 59 -20.38 9.04 29.80
N GLU A 60 -20.45 8.03 30.68
CA GLU A 60 -20.05 6.64 30.39
C GLU A 60 -21.20 5.76 29.89
N VAL A 61 -22.38 6.36 29.79
CA VAL A 61 -23.64 5.75 29.40
C VAL A 61 -24.33 6.67 28.40
N THR A 62 -25.22 6.11 27.62
CA THR A 62 -25.96 6.85 26.60
C THR A 62 -26.78 7.96 27.27
N ASP A 63 -26.79 9.16 26.69
CA ASP A 63 -27.67 10.21 27.18
C ASP A 63 -29.12 9.88 26.80
N VAL A 64 -29.94 9.63 27.81
CA VAL A 64 -31.32 9.14 27.69
C VAL A 64 -32.36 10.19 28.08
N PHE A 65 -31.92 11.41 28.40
CA PHE A 65 -32.80 12.48 28.89
C PHE A 65 -33.09 13.58 27.84
N ASP A 66 -32.50 13.51 26.65
CA ASP A 66 -32.70 14.45 25.54
C ASP A 66 -32.54 15.94 25.91
N TYR A 67 -31.71 16.24 26.91
CA TYR A 67 -31.41 17.61 27.29
C TYR A 67 -30.53 18.32 26.23
N PRO A 68 -30.60 19.66 26.11
CA PRO A 68 -29.72 20.42 25.23
C PRO A 68 -28.23 20.14 25.53
N PHE A 69 -27.43 20.05 24.47
CA PHE A 69 -25.98 19.88 24.58
C PHE A 69 -25.38 21.02 25.41
N ASN A 70 -24.55 20.65 26.39
CA ASN A 70 -23.81 21.57 27.25
C ASN A 70 -22.44 20.96 27.54
N ASP A 71 -21.35 21.64 27.20
CA ASP A 71 -19.97 21.22 27.44
C ASP A 71 -19.30 21.97 28.60
N SER A 72 -20.01 22.87 29.28
CA SER A 72 -19.46 23.70 30.37
C SER A 72 -18.81 22.87 31.48
N TYR A 73 -19.25 21.63 31.69
CA TYR A 73 -18.68 20.72 32.68
C TYR A 73 -17.18 20.42 32.48
N LYS A 74 -16.65 20.53 31.26
CA LYS A 74 -15.23 20.26 30.96
C LYS A 74 -14.29 21.26 31.63
N ASP A 75 -14.80 22.44 31.98
CA ASP A 75 -14.03 23.52 32.60
C ASP A 75 -13.97 23.39 34.14
N TYR A 76 -14.67 22.42 34.73
CA TYR A 76 -14.65 22.23 36.19
C TYR A 76 -13.43 21.42 36.64
N LEU A 77 -12.53 22.09 37.34
CA LEU A 77 -11.37 21.48 38.01
C LEU A 77 -11.22 22.07 39.42
N TYR A 78 -11.26 21.19 40.41
CA TYR A 78 -10.89 21.52 41.78
C TYR A 78 -9.70 20.65 42.20
N THR A 79 -8.70 21.25 42.85
CA THR A 79 -7.52 20.55 43.37
C THR A 79 -7.16 21.06 44.76
N SER A 80 -6.88 20.13 45.68
CA SER A 80 -6.43 20.45 47.04
C SER A 80 -5.37 19.46 47.53
N ASP A 81 -4.47 19.92 48.39
CA ASP A 81 -3.42 19.12 49.05
C ASP A 81 -3.89 18.48 50.37
N HIS A 82 -5.03 18.96 50.90
CA HIS A 82 -5.62 18.50 52.15
C HIS A 82 -7.11 18.26 51.96
N LEU A 83 -7.61 17.21 52.61
CA LEU A 83 -9.03 16.91 52.63
C LEU A 83 -9.38 16.35 53.99
N GLY A 84 -9.69 17.28 54.90
CA GLY A 84 -10.39 16.95 56.12
C GLY A 84 -11.78 16.41 55.81
N VAL A 85 -12.38 15.76 56.82
CA VAL A 85 -13.78 15.32 56.77
C VAL A 85 -14.70 16.51 56.50
N ASP A 86 -14.38 17.65 57.12
CA ASP A 86 -15.14 18.90 57.01
C ASP A 86 -14.94 19.56 55.63
N ASP A 87 -13.71 19.62 55.10
CA ASP A 87 -13.44 20.14 53.75
C ASP A 87 -14.16 19.33 52.67
N PHE A 88 -14.16 18.00 52.78
CA PHE A 88 -14.89 17.15 51.83
C PHE A 88 -16.39 17.34 51.93
N LYS A 89 -16.90 17.49 53.15
CA LYS A 89 -18.31 17.76 53.38
C LYS A 89 -18.70 19.13 52.81
N GLU A 90 -17.91 20.17 53.00
CA GLU A 90 -18.13 21.50 52.41
C GLU A 90 -18.16 21.45 50.87
N ILE A 91 -17.22 20.74 50.24
CA ILE A 91 -17.20 20.59 48.78
C ILE A 91 -18.40 19.77 48.30
N MET A 92 -18.71 18.67 48.98
CA MET A 92 -19.87 17.84 48.63
C MET A 92 -21.18 18.60 48.87
N ASP A 93 -21.25 19.46 49.89
CA ASP A 93 -22.38 20.34 50.17
C ASP A 93 -22.47 21.46 49.11
N GLU A 94 -21.36 22.05 48.65
CA GLU A 94 -21.36 22.98 47.51
C GLU A 94 -21.87 22.31 46.21
N VAL A 95 -21.63 21.00 46.09
CA VAL A 95 -22.09 20.16 44.99
C VAL A 95 -23.55 19.69 45.16
N HIS A 96 -24.03 19.41 46.39
CA HIS A 96 -25.33 18.77 46.68
C HIS A 96 -26.40 19.66 47.37
N PHE A 97 -26.04 20.73 48.08
CA PHE A 97 -26.89 21.30 49.15
C PHE A 97 -28.16 22.02 48.66
N LEU A 98 -29.29 21.49 49.17
CA LEU A 98 -30.54 22.20 49.44
C LEU A 98 -30.73 22.25 50.95
N PHE A 99 -31.13 23.41 51.50
CA PHE A 99 -32.30 23.45 52.39
C PHE A 99 -33.05 24.77 52.25
N SER A 100 -34.34 24.63 51.97
CA SER A 100 -35.38 25.63 52.20
C SER A 100 -35.77 25.69 53.68
N LYS A 101 -36.16 26.89 54.13
CA LYS A 101 -37.00 27.26 55.31
C LYS A 101 -36.29 27.92 56.50
N LEU A 102 -36.10 29.24 56.40
CA LEU A 102 -36.52 30.28 57.36
C LEU A 102 -36.41 31.65 56.65
N PRO A 103 -37.40 32.55 56.71
CA PRO A 103 -37.18 33.94 56.35
C PRO A 103 -36.47 34.62 57.52
N ILE A 104 -35.47 35.45 57.27
CA ILE A 104 -35.17 36.73 57.96
C ILE A 104 -33.80 37.21 57.49
N ALA A 105 -33.75 38.51 57.23
CA ALA A 105 -32.63 39.28 56.76
C ALA A 105 -31.31 39.02 57.50
N SER A 106 -30.22 39.24 56.77
CA SER A 106 -28.83 39.40 57.23
C SER A 106 -27.96 38.15 57.19
N PHE A 107 -27.55 37.73 55.98
CA PHE A 107 -26.18 37.27 55.71
C PHE A 107 -25.89 37.47 54.21
N ASN A 108 -25.19 38.56 53.89
CA ASN A 108 -24.69 38.85 52.54
C ASN A 108 -23.39 38.06 52.31
N VAL A 109 -23.51 36.76 52.01
CA VAL A 109 -22.54 36.01 51.19
C VAL A 109 -23.34 34.87 50.55
N LEU A 110 -23.55 34.92 49.22
CA LEU A 110 -23.83 33.82 48.28
C LEU A 110 -24.50 34.43 47.02
N GLN A 111 -23.68 34.87 46.06
CA GLN A 111 -24.11 35.43 44.78
C GLN A 111 -23.39 34.75 43.60
N ASP A 112 -23.03 33.48 43.73
CA ASP A 112 -22.43 32.67 42.64
C ASP A 112 -23.32 31.46 42.30
N PRO A 113 -23.53 31.13 41.01
CA PRO A 113 -24.30 29.95 40.62
C PRO A 113 -23.55 28.65 40.98
N GLN A 114 -24.24 27.80 41.76
CA GLN A 114 -23.79 26.51 42.30
C GLN A 114 -23.18 25.56 41.24
N ILE A 115 -22.22 24.70 41.63
CA ILE A 115 -21.45 23.84 40.71
C ILE A 115 -22.35 22.97 39.81
N SER A 116 -23.33 22.27 40.38
CA SER A 116 -24.25 21.40 39.63
C SER A 116 -25.17 22.19 38.69
N THR A 117 -25.55 23.42 39.06
CA THR A 117 -26.35 24.32 38.22
C THR A 117 -25.50 24.93 37.09
N LYS A 118 -24.27 25.35 37.38
CA LYS A 118 -23.37 26.04 36.46
C LYS A 118 -22.71 25.11 35.45
N TYR A 119 -22.20 23.98 35.93
CA TYR A 119 -21.39 23.06 35.13
C TYR A 119 -22.19 21.88 34.60
N MET A 120 -23.18 21.37 35.33
CA MET A 120 -24.05 20.27 34.84
C MET A 120 -25.42 20.75 34.34
N GLY A 121 -25.79 22.00 34.60
CA GLY A 121 -27.06 22.58 34.14
C GLY A 121 -28.28 22.10 34.92
N ILE A 122 -28.10 21.51 36.11
CA ILE A 122 -29.21 20.95 36.89
C ILE A 122 -30.15 22.06 37.36
N ARG A 123 -31.44 21.94 37.03
CA ARG A 123 -32.51 22.87 37.39
C ARG A 123 -33.71 22.08 37.88
N ARG A 124 -33.95 22.12 39.20
CA ARG A 124 -35.02 21.35 39.84
C ARG A 124 -36.40 21.88 39.47
N GLY A 125 -37.36 20.99 39.27
CA GLY A 125 -38.76 21.33 39.07
C GLY A 125 -39.44 20.47 38.02
N GLN A 126 -40.59 20.93 37.55
CA GLN A 126 -41.38 20.28 36.51
C GLN A 126 -41.52 21.20 35.28
N GLY A 127 -41.57 20.61 34.10
CA GLY A 127 -41.73 21.30 32.82
C GLY A 127 -40.46 21.37 31.97
N VAL A 128 -40.58 22.02 30.81
CA VAL A 128 -39.58 22.02 29.72
C VAL A 128 -38.23 22.63 30.10
N HIS A 129 -38.19 23.45 31.15
CA HIS A 129 -36.96 24.10 31.64
C HIS A 129 -36.32 23.40 32.84
N ALA A 130 -36.94 22.33 33.34
CA ALA A 130 -36.38 21.53 34.42
C ALA A 130 -35.42 20.47 33.85
N LYS A 131 -34.19 20.47 34.36
CA LYS A 131 -33.16 19.46 34.09
C LYS A 131 -32.80 18.82 35.41
N ASN A 132 -33.54 17.79 35.82
CA ASN A 132 -33.41 17.25 37.16
C ASN A 132 -32.23 16.28 37.32
N PHE A 133 -31.73 15.71 36.21
CA PHE A 133 -30.65 14.73 36.20
C PHE A 133 -29.54 15.09 35.21
N ALA A 134 -28.37 14.50 35.40
CA ALA A 134 -27.24 14.61 34.46
C ALA A 134 -26.55 13.26 34.27
N THR A 135 -26.17 12.98 33.02
CA THR A 135 -25.45 11.77 32.61
C THR A 135 -23.95 11.88 32.82
N GLN A 136 -23.44 13.11 32.91
CA GLN A 136 -22.06 13.43 33.26
C GLN A 136 -21.72 12.86 34.64
N VAL A 137 -20.45 12.48 34.82
CA VAL A 137 -19.98 11.85 36.06
C VAL A 137 -19.12 12.83 36.84
N LEU A 138 -19.48 13.10 38.09
CA LEU A 138 -18.59 13.80 39.02
C LEU A 138 -17.49 12.84 39.47
N ARG A 139 -16.25 13.10 39.08
CA ARG A 139 -15.09 12.28 39.40
C ARG A 139 -14.27 12.93 40.51
N VAL A 140 -14.29 12.32 41.69
CA VAL A 140 -13.47 12.65 42.85
C VAL A 140 -12.29 11.68 42.90
N GLU A 141 -11.08 12.16 42.67
CA GLU A 141 -9.84 11.38 42.74
C GLU A 141 -9.05 11.76 44.00
N LEU A 142 -8.80 10.77 44.86
CA LEU A 142 -7.99 10.90 46.07
C LEU A 142 -6.69 10.15 45.87
N SER A 143 -5.57 10.86 45.95
CA SER A 143 -4.22 10.32 45.80
C SER A 143 -3.44 10.38 47.12
N GLY A 144 -2.64 9.36 47.43
CA GLY A 144 -1.79 9.35 48.62
C GLY A 144 -0.99 8.05 48.81
N PRO A 145 0.13 8.07 49.54
CA PRO A 145 1.05 6.92 49.62
C PRO A 145 0.49 5.72 50.41
N THR A 146 -0.47 5.97 51.31
CA THR A 146 -1.10 4.93 52.17
C THR A 146 -2.50 4.54 51.71
N ARG A 147 -3.02 5.12 50.62
CA ARG A 147 -4.38 4.85 50.14
C ARG A 147 -4.49 3.50 49.42
N SER A 148 -5.66 2.87 49.54
CA SER A 148 -6.05 1.69 48.76
C SER A 148 -6.44 2.08 47.33
N HIS A 149 -6.22 1.18 46.37
CA HIS A 149 -6.67 1.38 44.99
C HIS A 149 -8.07 0.82 44.77
N PHE A 150 -9.07 1.70 44.62
CA PHE A 150 -10.42 1.29 44.25
C PHE A 150 -11.14 2.40 43.47
N SER A 151 -12.19 2.02 42.73
CA SER A 151 -13.11 2.95 42.10
C SER A 151 -14.55 2.55 42.46
N ILE A 152 -15.30 3.47 43.07
CA ILE A 152 -16.70 3.29 43.40
C ILE A 152 -17.54 4.29 42.62
N LEU A 153 -18.62 3.81 42.03
CA LEU A 153 -19.60 4.60 41.32
C LEU A 153 -20.93 4.59 42.09
N ASP A 154 -21.31 5.77 42.57
CA ASP A 154 -22.63 6.04 43.11
C ASP A 154 -23.55 6.50 41.97
N VAL A 155 -24.48 5.65 41.55
CA VAL A 155 -25.52 6.03 40.56
C VAL A 155 -26.81 6.49 41.25
N PRO A 156 -27.63 7.34 40.57
CA PRO A 156 -28.96 7.73 41.04
C PRO A 156 -29.83 6.55 41.48
N GLY A 157 -30.68 6.77 42.49
CA GLY A 157 -31.61 5.76 42.98
C GLY A 157 -32.86 5.69 42.10
N ILE A 158 -33.37 4.48 41.85
CA ILE A 158 -34.65 4.32 41.13
C ILE A 158 -35.80 4.74 42.06
N PHE A 159 -36.70 5.56 41.53
CA PHE A 159 -37.93 6.04 42.19
C PHE A 159 -39.14 5.69 41.32
N SER A 160 -40.34 5.65 41.92
CA SER A 160 -41.59 5.31 41.20
C SER A 160 -42.67 6.40 41.26
N TYR A 161 -42.52 7.38 42.15
CA TYR A 161 -43.36 8.57 42.23
C TYR A 161 -42.55 9.68 42.93
N ALA A 162 -42.20 10.75 42.23
CA ALA A 162 -41.51 11.90 42.82
C ALA A 162 -42.22 13.21 42.44
N HIS A 163 -42.51 14.03 43.45
CA HIS A 163 -43.28 15.28 43.31
C HIS A 163 -42.50 16.43 42.63
N ASP A 164 -41.21 16.24 42.34
CA ASP A 164 -40.28 17.29 41.86
C ASP A 164 -39.44 16.86 40.63
N VAL A 165 -39.99 16.02 39.75
CA VAL A 165 -39.33 15.55 38.50
C VAL A 165 -40.33 15.42 37.35
N ASN A 166 -39.84 15.35 36.12
CA ASN A 166 -40.65 15.07 34.94
C ASN A 166 -40.89 13.56 34.79
N GLU A 167 -42.02 13.16 34.20
CA GLU A 167 -42.39 11.74 34.05
C GLU A 167 -41.36 10.94 33.22
N HIS A 168 -40.86 11.50 32.11
CA HIS A 168 -39.86 10.83 31.25
C HIS A 168 -38.50 10.63 31.92
N GLU A 169 -38.18 11.38 32.98
CA GLU A 169 -36.91 11.27 33.69
C GLU A 169 -36.86 9.99 34.55
N GLU A 170 -38.01 9.42 34.93
CA GLU A 170 -38.06 8.14 35.63
C GLU A 170 -37.48 7.02 34.77
N ASP A 171 -37.98 6.90 33.53
CA ASP A 171 -37.49 5.92 32.56
C ASP A 171 -36.02 6.18 32.19
N GLY A 172 -35.63 7.44 32.05
CA GLY A 172 -34.23 7.82 31.79
C GLY A 172 -33.28 7.37 32.92
N VAL A 173 -33.63 7.63 34.18
CA VAL A 173 -32.82 7.17 35.33
C VAL A 173 -32.74 5.65 35.38
N LYS A 174 -33.84 4.97 35.08
CA LYS A 174 -33.88 3.51 35.01
C LYS A 174 -32.92 2.97 33.95
N LEU A 175 -32.98 3.49 32.72
CA LEU A 175 -32.11 3.09 31.62
C LEU A 175 -30.63 3.37 31.91
N MET A 176 -30.32 4.54 32.47
CA MET A 176 -28.97 4.92 32.89
C MET A 176 -28.38 3.90 33.87
N VAL A 177 -29.15 3.52 34.91
CA VAL A 177 -28.74 2.54 35.91
C VAL A 177 -28.58 1.14 35.29
N GLU A 178 -29.47 0.73 34.39
CA GLU A 178 -29.36 -0.54 33.68
C GLU A 178 -28.08 -0.63 32.82
N GLU A 179 -27.71 0.44 32.12
CA GLU A 179 -26.50 0.47 31.28
C GLU A 179 -25.23 0.29 32.13
N TYR A 180 -25.14 0.94 33.29
CA TYR A 180 -24.05 0.69 34.24
C TYR A 180 -24.02 -0.75 34.76
N MET A 181 -25.17 -1.39 34.99
CA MET A 181 -25.26 -2.79 35.43
C MET A 181 -24.84 -3.78 34.32
N ARG A 182 -25.17 -3.50 33.06
CA ARG A 182 -24.88 -4.35 31.90
C ARG A 182 -23.39 -4.43 31.58
N GLN A 183 -22.63 -3.39 31.88
CA GLN A 183 -21.18 -3.37 31.65
C GLN A 183 -20.47 -4.54 32.39
N PRO A 184 -19.80 -5.47 31.67
CA PRO A 184 -19.27 -6.70 32.27
C PRO A 184 -18.08 -6.46 33.22
N ALA A 185 -17.40 -5.33 33.09
CA ALA A 185 -16.29 -4.91 33.95
C ALA A 185 -16.74 -4.30 35.29
N ASN A 186 -18.04 -4.15 35.52
CA ASN A 186 -18.62 -3.56 36.73
C ASN A 186 -19.11 -4.64 37.69
N ILE A 187 -18.73 -4.51 38.96
CA ILE A 187 -19.28 -5.30 40.07
C ILE A 187 -20.45 -4.51 40.63
N VAL A 188 -21.64 -5.10 40.69
CA VAL A 188 -22.86 -4.42 41.11
C VAL A 188 -23.15 -4.76 42.56
N ILE A 189 -23.28 -3.73 43.40
CA ILE A 189 -23.61 -3.84 44.82
C ILE A 189 -25.04 -3.35 45.03
N CYS A 190 -25.97 -4.26 45.29
CA CYS A 190 -27.37 -3.97 45.58
C CYS A 190 -27.57 -3.76 47.09
N VAL A 191 -28.03 -2.55 47.47
CA VAL A 191 -28.16 -2.14 48.87
C VAL A 191 -29.64 -2.06 49.27
N ALA A 192 -30.04 -2.87 50.24
CA ALA A 192 -31.39 -2.94 50.78
C ALA A 192 -31.41 -2.60 52.28
N ALA A 193 -32.39 -1.80 52.73
CA ALA A 193 -32.63 -1.63 54.16
C ALA A 193 -33.28 -2.89 54.75
N ALA A 194 -32.76 -3.40 55.86
CA ALA A 194 -33.27 -4.57 56.56
C ALA A 194 -34.71 -4.38 57.09
N THR A 195 -35.13 -3.12 57.30
CA THR A 195 -36.49 -2.75 57.74
C THR A 195 -37.54 -2.78 56.61
N ALA A 196 -37.14 -2.99 55.35
CA ALA A 196 -38.03 -3.01 54.21
C ALA A 196 -38.08 -4.41 53.58
N HIS A 197 -39.26 -4.87 53.17
CA HIS A 197 -39.40 -6.13 52.45
C HIS A 197 -38.65 -6.11 51.13
N LEU A 198 -37.90 -7.18 50.83
CA LEU A 198 -37.09 -7.26 49.62
C LEU A 198 -37.96 -7.30 48.34
N SER A 199 -39.16 -7.88 48.44
CA SER A 199 -40.11 -8.04 47.33
C SER A 199 -40.63 -6.72 46.76
N THR A 200 -40.60 -5.64 47.54
CA THR A 200 -41.01 -4.28 47.14
C THR A 200 -39.87 -3.48 46.51
N GLN A 201 -38.63 -3.98 46.53
CA GLN A 201 -37.48 -3.30 45.95
C GLN A 201 -37.25 -3.71 44.49
N GLY A 202 -37.79 -2.92 43.55
CA GLY A 202 -37.68 -3.16 42.11
C GLY A 202 -36.23 -3.27 41.59
N ILE A 203 -35.28 -2.55 42.21
CA ILE A 203 -33.86 -2.56 41.85
C ILE A 203 -33.21 -3.94 41.96
N PHE A 204 -33.62 -4.76 42.94
CA PHE A 204 -33.05 -6.09 43.14
C PHE A 204 -33.49 -7.04 42.03
N LYS A 205 -34.78 -7.03 41.67
CA LYS A 205 -35.31 -7.84 40.55
C LYS A 205 -34.61 -7.48 39.24
N MET A 206 -34.37 -6.19 39.01
CA MET A 206 -33.62 -5.70 37.86
C MET A 206 -32.18 -6.22 37.86
N ALA A 207 -31.46 -6.03 38.95
CA ALA A 207 -30.06 -6.45 39.05
C ALA A 207 -29.90 -7.97 38.90
N ALA A 208 -30.79 -8.77 39.51
CA ALA A 208 -30.78 -10.22 39.39
C ALA A 208 -31.01 -10.73 37.95
N ASN A 209 -31.72 -9.96 37.12
CA ASN A 209 -31.99 -10.31 35.71
C ASN A 209 -30.88 -9.83 34.76
N LEU A 210 -30.23 -8.70 35.04
CA LEU A 210 -29.28 -8.06 34.13
C LEU A 210 -27.81 -8.39 34.42
N VAL A 211 -27.50 -8.82 35.65
CA VAL A 211 -26.14 -8.96 36.15
C VAL A 211 -25.78 -10.42 36.32
N ASP A 212 -24.57 -10.81 35.89
CA ASP A 212 -24.02 -12.13 36.20
C ASP A 212 -23.89 -12.29 37.72
N LYS A 213 -24.41 -13.40 38.25
CA LYS A 213 -24.43 -13.74 39.68
C LYS A 213 -23.04 -13.74 40.33
N ARG A 214 -21.95 -13.90 39.56
CA ARG A 214 -20.56 -13.84 40.07
C ARG A 214 -20.10 -12.42 40.42
N ARG A 215 -20.75 -11.40 39.86
CA ARG A 215 -20.41 -9.97 40.03
C ARG A 215 -21.55 -9.17 40.66
N LEU A 216 -22.57 -9.85 41.18
CA LEU A 216 -23.69 -9.25 41.91
C LEU A 216 -23.54 -9.52 43.41
N VAL A 217 -23.42 -8.44 44.19
CA VAL A 217 -23.26 -8.47 45.64
C VAL A 217 -24.46 -7.78 46.29
N GLY A 218 -25.07 -8.41 47.29
CA GLY A 218 -26.25 -7.93 47.99
C GLY A 218 -25.89 -7.58 49.42
N VAL A 219 -26.34 -6.43 49.91
CA VAL A 219 -26.01 -5.90 51.23
C VAL A 219 -27.26 -5.39 51.93
N PHE A 220 -27.55 -5.95 53.11
CA PHE A 220 -28.56 -5.45 54.04
C PHE A 220 -27.95 -4.44 55.00
N THR A 221 -28.53 -3.24 55.04
CA THR A 221 -28.15 -2.14 55.95
C THR A 221 -29.23 -1.92 57.01
N LYS A 222 -28.98 -1.07 58.02
CA LYS A 222 -29.93 -0.74 59.10
C LYS A 222 -30.41 -1.98 59.89
N CYS A 223 -29.57 -3.00 60.00
CA CYS A 223 -29.91 -4.26 60.71
C CYS A 223 -30.19 -4.05 62.21
N ASP A 224 -29.65 -2.98 62.79
CA ASP A 224 -29.85 -2.55 64.17
C ASP A 224 -31.28 -2.05 64.46
N ARG A 225 -32.02 -1.59 63.45
CA ARG A 225 -33.36 -1.02 63.60
C ARG A 225 -34.49 -2.05 63.44
N LEU A 226 -34.15 -3.32 63.24
CA LEU A 226 -35.11 -4.36 62.92
C LEU A 226 -35.60 -5.06 64.19
N GLU A 227 -36.89 -4.95 64.48
CA GLU A 227 -37.50 -5.60 65.65
C GLU A 227 -37.57 -7.13 65.51
N ASN A 228 -37.81 -7.65 64.30
CA ASN A 228 -37.85 -9.08 64.00
C ASN A 228 -36.92 -9.44 62.82
N PRO A 229 -35.72 -9.98 63.07
CA PRO A 229 -34.72 -10.21 62.03
C PRO A 229 -34.87 -11.53 61.24
N THR A 230 -35.95 -12.29 61.47
CA THR A 230 -36.09 -13.66 60.93
C THR A 230 -36.02 -13.72 59.39
N GLU A 231 -36.74 -12.84 58.69
CA GLU A 231 -36.77 -12.78 57.21
C GLU A 231 -35.36 -12.48 56.62
N VAL A 232 -34.68 -11.47 57.16
CA VAL A 232 -33.34 -11.06 56.72
C VAL A 232 -32.32 -12.18 56.94
N ILE A 233 -32.41 -12.88 58.07
CA ILE A 233 -31.53 -14.00 58.39
C ILE A 233 -31.76 -15.19 57.45
N GLU A 234 -33.00 -15.52 57.12
CA GLU A 234 -33.31 -16.57 56.15
C GLU A 234 -32.74 -16.25 54.77
N ILE A 235 -32.87 -15.01 54.32
CA ILE A 235 -32.33 -14.55 53.03
C ILE A 235 -30.79 -14.56 53.05
N ALA A 236 -30.16 -13.97 54.07
CA ALA A 236 -28.70 -13.90 54.17
C ALA A 236 -28.03 -15.26 54.43
N SER A 237 -28.74 -16.20 55.06
CA SER A 237 -28.26 -17.57 55.28
C SER A 237 -28.47 -18.50 54.09
N GLY A 238 -29.10 -18.03 53.00
CA GLY A 238 -29.34 -18.85 51.80
C GLY A 238 -30.50 -19.84 51.93
N ARG A 239 -31.41 -19.65 52.90
CA ARG A 239 -32.57 -20.54 53.15
C ARG A 239 -33.92 -19.95 52.72
N GLY A 240 -34.00 -18.65 52.45
CA GLY A 240 -35.22 -17.97 51.99
C GLY A 240 -35.56 -18.24 50.52
N LYS A 241 -36.84 -18.09 50.14
CA LYS A 241 -37.32 -18.29 48.75
C LYS A 241 -36.59 -17.42 47.71
N ASP A 242 -36.12 -16.23 48.12
CA ASP A 242 -35.41 -15.28 47.25
C ASP A 242 -33.88 -15.41 47.28
N SER A 243 -33.35 -16.38 48.05
CA SER A 243 -31.92 -16.46 48.38
C SER A 243 -31.09 -17.42 47.51
N GLY A 244 -31.70 -18.48 46.96
CA GLY A 244 -30.97 -19.56 46.29
C GLY A 244 -30.70 -19.36 44.79
N ASN A 245 -31.47 -18.52 44.10
CA ASN A 245 -31.43 -18.42 42.64
C ASN A 245 -30.87 -17.09 42.09
N SER A 246 -30.65 -16.07 42.92
CA SER A 246 -30.37 -14.70 42.43
C SER A 246 -28.90 -14.26 42.56
N MET A 247 -28.11 -14.85 43.45
CA MET A 247 -26.70 -14.49 43.68
C MET A 247 -25.84 -15.71 44.01
N GLN A 248 -24.57 -15.74 43.58
CA GLN A 248 -23.68 -16.89 43.83
C GLN A 248 -23.26 -17.01 45.29
N ASP A 249 -23.11 -15.87 45.96
CA ASP A 249 -22.38 -15.75 47.23
C ASP A 249 -23.25 -15.43 48.45
N GLY A 250 -24.54 -15.13 48.25
CA GLY A 250 -25.48 -14.73 49.29
C GLY A 250 -25.34 -13.26 49.72
N TRP A 251 -26.17 -12.84 50.68
CA TRP A 251 -26.24 -11.44 51.15
C TRP A 251 -25.32 -11.17 52.33
N PHE A 252 -24.75 -9.97 52.36
CA PHE A 252 -24.06 -9.42 53.52
C PHE A 252 -25.01 -8.68 54.45
N VAL A 253 -24.74 -8.71 55.74
CA VAL A 253 -25.42 -7.87 56.74
C VAL A 253 -24.43 -6.89 57.35
N VAL A 254 -24.77 -5.61 57.38
CA VAL A 254 -23.93 -4.54 57.94
C VAL A 254 -24.72 -3.65 58.88
N ARG A 255 -24.00 -3.05 59.84
CA ARG A 255 -24.52 -1.97 60.69
C ARG A 255 -23.71 -0.72 60.38
N ASN A 256 -24.40 0.32 59.96
CA ASN A 256 -23.79 1.61 59.65
C ASN A 256 -24.05 2.60 60.81
N ARG A 257 -23.31 3.71 60.83
CA ARG A 257 -23.52 4.81 61.79
C ARG A 257 -24.93 5.41 61.63
N SER A 258 -25.61 5.62 62.75
CA SER A 258 -26.91 6.27 62.87
C SER A 258 -26.79 7.69 63.42
N GLU A 259 -27.84 8.51 63.26
CA GLU A 259 -27.92 9.86 63.84
C GLU A 259 -27.94 9.88 65.37
N VAL A 260 -28.32 8.75 65.99
CA VAL A 260 -28.32 8.54 67.45
C VAL A 260 -26.98 8.04 67.98
N ASP A 261 -26.02 7.69 67.11
CA ASP A 261 -24.70 7.23 67.52
C ASP A 261 -23.76 8.44 67.71
N GLY A 262 -23.16 8.55 68.91
CA GLY A 262 -22.22 9.64 69.26
C GLY A 262 -20.91 9.64 68.45
N ASP A 263 -20.04 10.63 68.70
CA ASP A 263 -18.78 10.78 67.95
C ASP A 263 -17.74 9.69 68.21
N ASP A 264 -17.80 9.00 69.35
CA ASP A 264 -16.94 7.86 69.71
C ASP A 264 -17.41 6.52 69.10
N PHE A 265 -18.30 6.55 68.10
CA PHE A 265 -18.88 5.34 67.52
C PHE A 265 -17.88 4.54 66.68
N ASP A 266 -17.44 3.39 67.20
CA ASP A 266 -16.69 2.38 66.44
C ASP A 266 -17.63 1.41 65.73
N ILE A 267 -17.69 1.51 64.40
CA ILE A 267 -18.47 0.63 63.51
C ILE A 267 -18.12 -0.84 63.73
N LYS A 268 -16.83 -1.18 63.86
CA LYS A 268 -16.39 -2.59 63.97
C LYS A 268 -16.85 -3.20 65.28
N GLU A 269 -16.75 -2.45 66.37
CA GLU A 269 -17.25 -2.86 67.68
C GLU A 269 -18.77 -3.02 67.69
N ALA A 270 -19.48 -2.07 67.08
CA ALA A 270 -20.93 -2.05 67.00
C ALA A 270 -21.49 -3.21 66.15
N GLU A 271 -20.84 -3.51 65.02
CA GLU A 271 -21.14 -4.68 64.19
C GLU A 271 -20.87 -5.98 64.94
N ARG A 272 -19.74 -6.09 65.63
CA ARG A 272 -19.41 -7.28 66.43
C ARG A 272 -20.45 -7.53 67.51
N LYS A 273 -20.83 -6.49 68.27
CA LYS A 273 -21.84 -6.61 69.34
C LYS A 273 -23.21 -7.02 68.82
N LEU A 274 -23.64 -6.52 67.65
CA LEU A 274 -24.93 -6.86 67.06
C LEU A 274 -24.92 -8.27 66.47
N PHE A 275 -23.95 -8.56 65.60
CA PHE A 275 -23.95 -9.77 64.80
C PHE A 275 -23.39 -11.02 65.50
N SER A 276 -22.87 -10.87 66.72
CA SER A 276 -22.48 -12.00 67.58
C SER A 276 -23.63 -12.55 68.42
N GLN A 277 -24.78 -11.86 68.45
CA GLN A 277 -25.95 -12.29 69.24
C GLN A 277 -26.93 -13.12 68.38
N PRO A 278 -27.63 -14.09 68.99
CA PRO A 278 -28.74 -14.74 68.31
C PRO A 278 -29.89 -13.75 68.05
N PRO A 279 -30.59 -13.83 66.90
CA PRO A 279 -30.47 -14.85 65.86
C PRO A 279 -29.49 -14.52 64.70
N TRP A 280 -28.77 -13.39 64.75
CA TRP A 280 -27.80 -12.98 63.71
C TRP A 280 -26.61 -13.93 63.58
N ASP A 281 -26.31 -14.65 64.67
CA ASP A 281 -25.31 -15.70 64.76
C ASP A 281 -25.54 -16.91 63.82
N LYS A 282 -26.69 -16.99 63.15
CA LYS A 282 -27.01 -18.02 62.15
C LYS A 282 -26.44 -17.74 60.75
N ILE A 283 -26.15 -16.49 60.42
CA ILE A 283 -25.56 -16.08 59.12
C ILE A 283 -24.09 -16.50 59.09
N ARG A 284 -23.43 -16.80 57.96
CA ARG A 284 -22.00 -17.16 58.01
C ARG A 284 -21.14 -15.97 58.45
N GLU A 285 -20.12 -16.17 59.28
CA GLU A 285 -19.22 -15.10 59.74
C GLU A 285 -18.61 -14.32 58.57
N SER A 286 -18.31 -15.02 57.46
CA SER A 286 -17.80 -14.42 56.24
C SER A 286 -18.75 -13.45 55.52
N ARG A 287 -20.00 -13.32 55.98
CA ARG A 287 -21.04 -12.45 55.43
C ARG A 287 -21.53 -11.41 56.45
N ARG A 288 -20.90 -11.31 57.61
CA ARG A 288 -21.28 -10.35 58.66
C ARG A 288 -20.26 -9.22 58.70
N GLY A 289 -20.77 -8.00 58.71
CA GLY A 289 -19.99 -6.79 58.89
C GLY A 289 -19.29 -6.27 57.64
N SER A 290 -19.00 -4.98 57.71
CA SER A 290 -18.34 -4.18 56.67
C SER A 290 -16.95 -4.70 56.30
N SER A 291 -16.16 -5.19 57.26
CA SER A 291 -14.80 -5.68 57.01
C SER A 291 -14.78 -6.93 56.12
N MET A 292 -15.70 -7.88 56.35
CA MET A 292 -15.81 -9.07 55.50
C MET A 292 -16.33 -8.73 54.11
N LEU A 293 -17.24 -7.75 54.00
CA LEU A 293 -17.70 -7.22 52.72
C LEU A 293 -16.53 -6.60 51.93
N GLN A 294 -15.71 -5.75 52.55
CA GLN A 294 -14.52 -5.17 51.91
C GLN A 294 -13.56 -6.26 51.40
N LYS A 295 -13.26 -7.27 52.23
CA LYS A 295 -12.38 -8.39 51.84
C LYS A 295 -12.93 -9.14 50.63
N HIS A 296 -14.24 -9.41 50.61
CA HIS A 296 -14.89 -10.09 49.50
C HIS A 296 -14.89 -9.26 48.21
N LEU A 297 -15.19 -7.96 48.28
CA LEU A 297 -15.13 -7.06 47.14
C LEU A 297 -13.71 -6.96 46.57
N GLY A 298 -12.69 -6.90 47.45
CA GLY A 298 -11.28 -6.94 47.06
C GLY A 298 -10.92 -8.22 46.28
N ASN A 299 -11.40 -9.38 46.74
CA ASN A 299 -11.16 -10.66 46.07
C ASN A 299 -11.82 -10.73 44.69
N ILE A 300 -13.08 -10.28 44.54
CA ILE A 300 -13.76 -10.23 43.23
C ILE A 300 -13.04 -9.27 42.28
N LEU A 301 -12.65 -8.08 42.75
CA LEU A 301 -11.87 -7.13 41.95
C LEU A 301 -10.55 -7.74 41.48
N CYS A 302 -9.80 -8.39 42.38
CA CYS A 302 -8.56 -9.07 42.02
C CYS A 302 -8.79 -10.18 40.99
N ALA A 303 -9.83 -10.99 41.16
CA ALA A 303 -10.18 -12.06 40.22
C ALA A 303 -10.53 -11.52 38.83
N GLN A 304 -11.28 -10.41 38.75
CA GLN A 304 -11.59 -9.76 37.46
C GLN A 304 -10.34 -9.16 36.80
N ILE A 305 -9.48 -8.49 37.56
CA ILE A 305 -8.18 -7.99 37.05
C ILE A 305 -7.37 -9.14 36.47
N ARG A 306 -7.29 -10.27 37.18
CA ARG A 306 -6.58 -11.47 36.73
C ARG A 306 -7.16 -12.05 35.44
N GLY A 307 -8.48 -12.13 35.35
CA GLY A 307 -9.18 -12.64 34.17
C GLY A 307 -8.89 -11.84 32.89
N ASN A 308 -8.53 -10.56 33.02
CA ASN A 308 -8.26 -9.69 31.88
C ASN A 308 -6.79 -9.68 31.42
N PHE A 309 -5.83 -10.15 32.22
CA PHE A 309 -4.42 -10.19 31.80
C PHE A 309 -4.16 -10.97 30.51
N PRO A 310 -4.73 -12.17 30.28
CA PRO A 310 -4.51 -12.91 29.04
C PRO A 310 -4.92 -12.12 27.79
N ALA A 311 -6.06 -11.41 27.84
CA ALA A 311 -6.52 -10.58 26.73
C ALA A 311 -5.59 -9.38 26.49
N ILE A 312 -5.08 -8.76 27.55
CA ILE A 312 -4.10 -7.67 27.44
C ILE A 312 -2.81 -8.18 26.78
N GLN A 313 -2.30 -9.33 27.22
CA GLN A 313 -1.09 -9.93 26.65
C GLN A 313 -1.24 -10.25 25.16
N GLU A 314 -2.38 -10.81 24.78
CA GLU A 314 -2.66 -11.11 23.37
C GLU A 314 -2.74 -9.84 22.52
N SER A 315 -3.38 -8.80 23.03
CA SER A 315 -3.43 -7.50 22.36
C SER A 315 -2.04 -6.89 22.18
N VAL A 316 -1.19 -6.93 23.22
CA VAL A 316 0.20 -6.45 23.14
C VAL A 316 1.02 -7.24 22.14
N ARG A 317 0.92 -8.59 22.14
CA ARG A 317 1.64 -9.43 21.16
C ARG A 317 1.23 -9.13 19.73
N ARG A 318 -0.07 -8.99 19.47
CA ARG A 318 -0.59 -8.65 18.14
C ARG A 318 -0.05 -7.30 17.67
N LEU A 319 -0.14 -6.26 18.51
CA LEU A 319 0.38 -4.94 18.19
C LEU A 319 1.90 -4.94 17.98
N LEU A 320 2.64 -5.76 18.75
CA LEU A 320 4.08 -5.91 18.60
C LEU A 320 4.41 -6.52 17.24
N SER A 321 3.74 -7.61 16.87
CA SER A 321 3.91 -8.26 15.56
C SER A 321 3.60 -7.31 14.39
N GLU A 322 2.51 -6.53 14.49
CA GLU A 322 2.13 -5.55 13.46
C GLU A 322 3.19 -4.42 13.34
N ALA A 323 3.74 -3.96 14.47
CA ALA A 323 4.78 -2.95 14.50
C ALA A 323 6.12 -3.47 13.94
N GLU A 324 6.51 -4.71 14.29
CA GLU A 324 7.70 -5.38 13.78
C GLU A 324 7.64 -5.59 12.25
N GLU A 325 6.49 -6.02 11.73
CA GLU A 325 6.29 -6.19 10.30
C GLU A 325 6.39 -4.84 9.56
N SER A 326 5.71 -3.81 10.06
CA SER A 326 5.77 -2.45 9.52
C SER A 326 7.20 -1.89 9.54
N ARG A 327 7.94 -2.13 10.63
CA ARG A 327 9.35 -1.73 10.76
C ARG A 327 10.25 -2.45 9.75
N LYS A 328 10.00 -3.74 9.50
CA LYS A 328 10.76 -4.56 8.55
C LYS A 328 10.53 -4.10 7.10
N GLU A 329 9.31 -3.68 6.75
CA GLU A 329 9.01 -3.16 5.41
C GLU A 329 9.79 -1.87 5.08
N LEU A 330 10.20 -1.09 6.09
CA LEU A 330 11.02 0.12 5.92
C LEU A 330 12.51 -0.17 5.69
N GLY A 331 12.94 -1.44 5.76
CA GLY A 331 14.31 -1.88 5.56
C GLY A 331 15.29 -1.44 6.66
N ASP A 332 16.52 -1.92 6.54
CA ASP A 332 17.59 -1.66 7.52
C ASP A 332 18.22 -0.27 7.32
N PRO A 333 18.64 0.40 8.42
CA PRO A 333 19.32 1.68 8.35
C PRO A 333 20.69 1.55 7.67
N ARG A 334 21.08 2.59 6.92
CA ARG A 334 22.32 2.59 6.13
C ARG A 334 23.26 3.74 6.55
N PRO A 335 23.76 3.76 7.80
CA PRO A 335 24.55 4.88 8.33
C PRO A 335 25.96 5.00 7.75
N THR A 336 26.52 3.91 7.20
CA THR A 336 27.90 3.88 6.70
C THR A 336 27.96 3.87 5.18
N HIS A 337 29.09 4.35 4.62
CA HIS A 337 29.34 4.27 3.17
C HIS A 337 29.25 2.83 2.64
N SER A 338 29.81 1.85 3.37
CA SER A 338 29.78 0.44 2.98
C SER A 338 28.35 -0.12 2.86
N LEU A 339 27.47 0.18 3.81
CA LEU A 339 26.07 -0.28 3.76
C LEU A 339 25.29 0.37 2.62
N ARG A 340 25.56 1.65 2.33
CA ARG A 340 24.98 2.37 1.18
C ARG A 340 25.43 1.77 -0.14
N GLN A 341 26.72 1.47 -0.29
CA GLN A 341 27.26 0.83 -1.49
C GLN A 341 26.73 -0.60 -1.67
N GLN A 342 26.62 -1.38 -0.59
CA GLN A 342 26.03 -2.72 -0.60
C GLN A 342 24.56 -2.68 -1.03
N TYR A 343 23.80 -1.67 -0.59
CA TYR A 343 22.42 -1.49 -1.01
C TYR A 343 22.31 -1.25 -2.52
N ILE A 344 23.06 -0.27 -3.06
CA ILE A 344 23.08 0.01 -4.51
C ILE A 344 23.47 -1.26 -5.28
N ARG A 345 24.53 -1.94 -4.83
CA ARG A 345 25.01 -3.18 -5.43
C ARG A 345 23.93 -4.26 -5.51
N SER A 346 23.17 -4.49 -4.44
CA SER A 346 22.12 -5.52 -4.45
C SER A 346 20.98 -5.23 -5.42
N VAL A 347 20.67 -3.96 -5.66
CA VAL A 347 19.71 -3.52 -6.70
C VAL A 347 20.30 -3.75 -8.09
N ILE A 348 21.56 -3.34 -8.30
CA ILE A 348 22.24 -3.50 -9.59
C ILE A 348 22.47 -4.96 -9.95
N GLU A 349 22.78 -5.85 -9.00
CA GLU A 349 22.95 -7.28 -9.26
C GLU A 349 21.65 -7.93 -9.77
N ARG A 350 20.49 -7.53 -9.21
CA ARG A 350 19.18 -7.97 -9.70
C ARG A 350 18.90 -7.45 -11.11
N TYR A 351 19.15 -6.16 -11.35
CA TYR A 351 19.03 -5.54 -12.68
C TYR A 351 19.87 -6.29 -13.71
N HIS A 352 21.17 -6.45 -13.43
CA HIS A 352 22.13 -7.08 -14.32
C HIS A 352 21.78 -8.53 -14.62
N THR A 353 21.28 -9.27 -13.63
CA THR A 353 20.81 -10.65 -13.82
C THR A 353 19.69 -10.74 -14.86
N ILE A 354 18.73 -9.82 -14.83
CA ILE A 354 17.63 -9.80 -15.80
C ILE A 354 18.14 -9.31 -17.16
N ALA A 355 18.96 -8.27 -17.20
CA ALA A 355 19.55 -7.76 -18.45
C ALA A 355 20.37 -8.83 -19.20
N VAL A 356 21.15 -9.64 -18.47
CA VAL A 356 21.88 -10.77 -19.06
C VAL A 356 20.92 -11.84 -19.61
N LYS A 357 19.81 -12.14 -18.91
CA LYS A 357 18.80 -13.08 -19.41
C LYS A 357 18.13 -12.58 -20.68
N THR A 358 17.83 -11.28 -20.76
CA THR A 358 17.28 -10.62 -21.94
C THR A 358 18.15 -10.83 -23.19
N LEU A 359 19.48 -10.87 -23.02
CA LEU A 359 20.43 -11.06 -24.13
C LEU A 359 20.82 -12.52 -24.39
N LYS A 360 21.02 -13.34 -23.35
CA LYS A 360 21.56 -14.71 -23.49
C LYS A 360 20.48 -15.79 -23.48
N SER A 361 19.38 -15.58 -22.76
CA SER A 361 18.34 -16.59 -22.55
C SER A 361 16.94 -15.96 -22.55
N PRO A 362 16.53 -15.26 -23.62
CA PRO A 362 15.26 -14.52 -23.66
C PRO A 362 14.02 -15.40 -23.46
N GLY A 363 14.10 -16.69 -23.81
CA GLY A 363 13.00 -17.65 -23.59
C GLY A 363 12.68 -17.93 -22.12
N SER A 364 13.57 -17.56 -21.19
CA SER A 364 13.32 -17.65 -19.74
C SER A 364 12.45 -16.52 -19.19
N LEU A 365 12.24 -15.45 -19.97
CA LEU A 365 11.45 -14.30 -19.57
C LEU A 365 10.00 -14.46 -20.03
N SER A 366 9.06 -14.21 -19.11
CA SER A 366 7.62 -14.29 -19.39
C SER A 366 7.15 -13.17 -20.30
N ASP A 367 7.70 -11.96 -20.15
CA ASP A 367 7.32 -10.79 -20.94
C ASP A 367 8.03 -10.79 -22.31
N PRO A 368 7.29 -10.82 -23.43
CA PRO A 368 7.86 -10.69 -24.77
C PRO A 368 8.63 -9.40 -24.99
N ALA A 369 8.22 -8.29 -24.36
CA ALA A 369 8.84 -6.98 -24.56
C ALA A 369 10.25 -6.89 -23.93
N LEU A 370 10.57 -7.79 -22.99
CA LEU A 370 11.91 -7.91 -22.41
C LEU A 370 12.84 -8.84 -23.20
N ARG A 371 12.37 -9.45 -24.30
CA ARG A 371 13.16 -10.38 -25.13
C ARG A 371 13.90 -9.61 -26.23
N VAL A 372 14.82 -8.74 -25.84
CA VAL A 372 15.57 -7.84 -26.76
C VAL A 372 16.16 -8.56 -27.97
N ARG A 373 16.71 -9.77 -27.83
CA ARG A 373 17.21 -10.54 -28.99
C ARG A 373 16.14 -10.85 -30.04
N GLY A 374 14.89 -11.08 -29.62
CA GLY A 374 13.76 -11.26 -30.54
C GLY A 374 13.42 -9.97 -31.28
N LEU A 375 13.40 -8.83 -30.56
CA LEU A 375 13.15 -7.50 -31.13
C LEU A 375 14.25 -7.10 -32.13
N VAL A 376 15.52 -7.30 -31.75
CA VAL A 376 16.66 -7.05 -32.64
C VAL A 376 16.58 -7.91 -33.89
N ARG A 377 16.19 -9.19 -33.78
CA ARG A 377 16.01 -10.04 -34.95
C ARG A 377 14.92 -9.51 -35.89
N GLU A 378 13.77 -9.12 -35.36
CA GLU A 378 12.68 -8.53 -36.15
C GLU A 378 13.13 -7.22 -36.83
N ALA A 379 13.88 -6.38 -36.11
CA ALA A 379 14.47 -5.16 -36.67
C ALA A 379 15.49 -5.47 -37.78
N ASN A 380 16.31 -6.52 -37.64
CA ASN A 380 17.28 -6.94 -38.65
C ASN A 380 16.61 -7.40 -39.95
N GLU A 381 15.54 -8.19 -39.81
CA GLU A 381 14.74 -8.67 -40.94
C GLU A 381 14.09 -7.47 -41.66
N SER A 382 13.44 -6.57 -40.91
CA SER A 382 12.83 -5.36 -41.48
C SER A 382 13.84 -4.41 -42.12
N PHE A 383 15.03 -4.26 -41.56
CA PHE A 383 16.10 -3.42 -42.12
C PHE A 383 16.62 -3.99 -43.43
N THR A 384 16.82 -5.31 -43.50
CA THR A 384 17.25 -5.99 -44.72
C THR A 384 16.25 -5.78 -45.85
N GLU A 385 14.96 -5.99 -45.57
CA GLU A 385 13.87 -5.75 -46.54
C GLU A 385 13.82 -4.29 -46.99
N GLU A 386 13.93 -3.33 -46.07
CA GLU A 386 13.90 -1.91 -46.41
C GLU A 386 15.11 -1.49 -47.25
N MET A 387 16.31 -1.98 -46.94
CA MET A 387 17.52 -1.69 -47.71
C MET A 387 17.45 -2.25 -49.13
N GLN A 388 16.94 -3.48 -49.31
CA GLN A 388 16.75 -4.07 -50.64
C GLN A 388 15.71 -3.30 -51.46
N ALA A 389 14.58 -2.94 -50.84
CA ALA A 389 13.49 -2.27 -51.54
C ALA A 389 13.74 -0.76 -51.79
N ARG A 390 14.43 -0.08 -50.87
CA ARG A 390 14.50 1.40 -50.85
C ARG A 390 15.91 1.96 -50.73
N GLY A 391 16.94 1.14 -50.59
CA GLY A 391 18.32 1.59 -50.43
C GLY A 391 18.89 2.29 -51.67
N HIS A 392 18.34 2.01 -52.86
CA HIS A 392 18.76 2.61 -54.13
C HIS A 392 17.96 3.89 -54.43
N THR A 393 18.60 4.89 -55.01
CA THR A 393 17.98 6.19 -55.36
C THR A 393 17.14 6.11 -56.64
N HIS A 394 17.69 5.48 -57.69
CA HIS A 394 17.09 5.30 -59.01
C HIS A 394 16.82 3.82 -59.28
N LEU A 395 15.73 3.51 -59.99
CA LEU A 395 15.28 2.14 -60.24
C LEU A 395 16.19 1.42 -61.25
N PHE A 396 16.57 0.18 -60.93
CA PHE A 396 17.24 -0.73 -61.87
C PHE A 396 16.22 -1.38 -62.80
N GLU A 397 16.58 -1.63 -64.07
CA GLU A 397 15.66 -2.20 -65.09
C GLU A 397 15.03 -3.53 -64.63
N ASP A 398 15.80 -4.37 -63.92
CA ASP A 398 15.34 -5.62 -63.33
C ASP A 398 15.61 -5.64 -61.82
N THR A 399 14.85 -4.85 -61.09
CA THR A 399 14.97 -4.79 -59.62
C THR A 399 14.63 -6.16 -59.03
N SER A 400 15.43 -6.65 -58.07
CA SER A 400 15.24 -7.90 -57.31
C SER A 400 15.38 -9.25 -58.04
N VAL A 401 15.82 -9.27 -59.30
CA VAL A 401 16.09 -10.52 -60.02
C VAL A 401 17.60 -10.80 -60.07
N ASP A 402 18.02 -11.96 -59.56
CA ASP A 402 19.42 -12.37 -59.59
C ASP A 402 19.90 -12.61 -61.05
N PRO A 403 21.06 -12.06 -61.45
CA PRO A 403 21.60 -12.22 -62.80
C PRO A 403 21.73 -13.66 -63.31
N MET A 404 21.99 -14.64 -62.44
CA MET A 404 22.11 -16.04 -62.85
C MET A 404 20.75 -16.67 -63.13
N THR A 405 19.72 -16.28 -62.38
CA THR A 405 18.33 -16.65 -62.67
C THR A 405 17.89 -16.12 -64.02
N GLN A 406 18.17 -14.83 -64.31
CA GLN A 406 17.86 -14.24 -65.61
C GLN A 406 18.56 -14.98 -66.77
N LEU A 407 19.82 -15.35 -66.58
CA LEU A 407 20.56 -16.12 -67.58
C LEU A 407 19.93 -17.50 -67.83
N THR A 408 19.55 -18.20 -66.76
CA THR A 408 18.92 -19.51 -66.84
C THR A 408 17.57 -19.45 -67.57
N GLU A 409 16.75 -18.45 -67.25
CA GLU A 409 15.47 -18.19 -67.91
C GLU A 409 15.67 -17.83 -69.38
N ALA A 410 16.61 -16.92 -69.69
CA ALA A 410 16.91 -16.52 -71.06
C ALA A 410 17.41 -17.71 -71.90
N VAL A 411 18.36 -18.50 -71.39
CA VAL A 411 18.88 -19.69 -72.07
C VAL A 411 17.75 -20.69 -72.35
N SER A 412 16.88 -20.93 -71.37
CA SER A 412 15.73 -21.83 -71.52
C SER A 412 14.76 -21.33 -72.60
N TYR A 413 14.44 -20.03 -72.57
CA TYR A 413 13.57 -19.39 -73.56
C TYR A 413 14.13 -19.50 -74.98
N TYR A 414 15.39 -19.12 -75.19
CA TYR A 414 16.01 -19.13 -76.50
C TYR A 414 16.29 -20.55 -77.02
N SER A 415 16.61 -21.49 -76.12
CA SER A 415 16.73 -22.91 -76.48
C SER A 415 15.41 -23.49 -76.99
N ALA A 416 14.30 -23.20 -76.30
CA ALA A 416 12.96 -23.61 -76.74
C ALA A 416 12.57 -22.97 -78.08
N MET A 417 12.86 -21.67 -78.25
CA MET A 417 12.62 -20.94 -79.49
C MET A 417 13.37 -21.54 -80.69
N LEU A 418 14.65 -21.92 -80.51
CA LEU A 418 15.46 -22.54 -81.56
C LEU A 418 15.06 -23.99 -81.85
N ALA A 419 14.52 -24.71 -80.86
CA ALA A 419 13.99 -26.06 -81.02
C ALA A 419 12.61 -26.11 -81.71
N GLY A 420 12.08 -24.98 -82.19
CA GLY A 420 10.79 -24.91 -82.88
C GLY A 420 9.56 -25.09 -81.99
N HIS A 421 9.75 -25.11 -80.66
CA HIS A 421 8.66 -25.15 -79.70
C HIS A 421 8.29 -23.71 -79.35
N ALA A 422 7.17 -23.21 -79.88
CA ALA A 422 6.67 -21.89 -79.51
C ALA A 422 6.34 -21.88 -78.01
N PRO A 423 7.00 -21.06 -77.17
CA PRO A 423 6.50 -20.83 -75.82
C PRO A 423 5.26 -19.92 -75.95
N ALA A 424 4.14 -20.34 -75.39
CA ALA A 424 3.01 -19.42 -75.18
C ALA A 424 3.46 -18.31 -74.21
N PRO A 425 3.00 -17.06 -74.37
CA PRO A 425 3.31 -16.00 -73.42
C PRO A 425 2.64 -16.34 -72.09
N ASN A 426 3.43 -16.61 -71.05
CA ASN A 426 2.91 -16.68 -69.69
C ASN A 426 2.53 -15.26 -69.25
N THR A 427 1.26 -14.91 -69.40
CA THR A 427 0.56 -14.08 -68.41
C THR A 427 0.53 -14.86 -67.11
N THR A 428 1.41 -14.55 -66.18
CA THR A 428 1.22 -14.93 -64.77
C THR A 428 0.38 -13.87 -64.09
N GLU A 429 -0.94 -13.99 -64.26
CA GLU A 429 -1.84 -13.77 -63.14
C GLU A 429 -1.57 -14.90 -62.13
N HIS A 430 -1.18 -14.54 -60.91
CA HIS A 430 -1.29 -15.45 -59.77
C HIS A 430 -2.43 -14.96 -58.89
N GLY A 431 -3.64 -15.41 -59.27
CA GLY A 431 -4.79 -15.56 -58.40
C GLY A 431 -4.94 -17.03 -58.01
N ASP A 432 -5.36 -17.23 -56.76
CA ASP A 432 -5.46 -18.48 -56.01
C ASP A 432 -6.24 -19.61 -56.70
N GLN A 433 -5.84 -20.86 -56.43
CA GLN A 433 -6.81 -21.91 -56.08
C GLN A 433 -6.20 -23.08 -55.30
N GLU A 434 -6.88 -23.36 -54.19
CA GLU A 434 -6.64 -24.35 -53.16
C GLU A 434 -6.73 -25.80 -53.68
N GLN A 435 -5.87 -26.69 -53.15
CA GLN A 435 -6.22 -28.09 -52.98
C GLN A 435 -6.28 -28.43 -51.49
N ILE A 436 -7.48 -28.86 -51.11
CA ILE A 436 -7.92 -29.31 -49.82
C ILE A 436 -7.13 -30.56 -49.41
N THR A 437 -6.53 -30.53 -48.22
CA THR A 437 -6.35 -31.74 -47.39
C THR A 437 -6.51 -31.35 -45.92
N THR A 438 -7.36 -32.10 -45.22
CA THR A 438 -7.96 -31.79 -43.93
C THR A 438 -7.13 -32.21 -42.71
N LEU A 439 -6.98 -31.27 -41.76
CA LEU A 439 -7.15 -31.33 -40.28
C LEU A 439 -6.13 -32.12 -39.40
N PRO A 440 -5.87 -31.71 -38.11
CA PRO A 440 -6.86 -31.20 -37.14
C PRO A 440 -6.52 -29.99 -36.23
N LEU A 441 -7.53 -29.11 -36.10
CA LEU A 441 -8.21 -28.54 -34.90
C LEU A 441 -7.46 -28.05 -33.63
N THR A 442 -7.42 -26.69 -33.50
CA THR A 442 -7.78 -25.79 -32.34
C THR A 442 -6.94 -25.75 -31.04
N PRO A 443 -6.99 -24.66 -30.21
CA PRO A 443 -7.98 -23.55 -30.14
C PRO A 443 -7.43 -22.08 -30.11
N PRO A 444 -8.31 -21.05 -30.14
CA PRO A 444 -8.01 -19.67 -30.54
C PRO A 444 -7.88 -18.68 -29.38
N THR A 445 -7.23 -17.52 -29.62
CA THR A 445 -7.46 -16.14 -29.07
C THR A 445 -6.12 -15.36 -29.10
N LYS A 446 -6.00 -14.05 -29.36
CA LYS A 446 -6.89 -12.88 -29.41
C LYS A 446 -6.29 -11.87 -30.42
N ARG A 447 -7.15 -11.15 -31.12
CA ARG A 447 -6.80 -9.99 -31.96
C ARG A 447 -6.04 -8.93 -31.14
N HIS A 448 -4.80 -8.65 -31.52
CA HIS A 448 -4.15 -7.37 -31.20
C HIS A 448 -4.08 -6.51 -32.47
N ALA A 449 -4.45 -5.25 -32.29
CA ALA A 449 -4.65 -4.28 -33.36
C ALA A 449 -3.37 -4.07 -34.18
N SER A 450 -3.46 -4.32 -35.49
CA SER A 450 -2.43 -3.97 -36.45
C SER A 450 -2.22 -2.45 -36.43
N ARG A 451 -1.03 -2.02 -36.02
CA ARG A 451 -0.52 -0.65 -36.14
C ARG A 451 -0.59 -0.27 -37.62
N LYS A 452 -1.49 0.65 -37.99
CA LYS A 452 -1.63 1.14 -39.38
C LYS A 452 -0.30 1.76 -39.81
N LYS A 453 0.38 1.13 -40.79
CA LYS A 453 1.47 1.75 -41.56
C LYS A 453 0.91 3.01 -42.25
N PRO A 454 1.57 4.18 -42.18
CA PRO A 454 1.21 5.30 -43.03
C PRO A 454 1.65 4.96 -44.46
N THR A 455 0.67 4.76 -45.34
CA THR A 455 0.90 4.60 -46.77
C THR A 455 1.30 5.96 -47.35
N ALA A 456 2.60 6.21 -47.47
CA ALA A 456 3.11 7.30 -48.30
C ALA A 456 2.89 6.96 -49.78
N ALA A 457 2.38 7.92 -50.55
CA ALA A 457 2.18 7.80 -51.99
C ALA A 457 3.48 7.36 -52.71
N PRO A 458 3.41 6.54 -53.78
CA PRO A 458 4.60 6.09 -54.50
C PRO A 458 5.26 7.29 -55.17
N GLN A 459 6.44 7.67 -54.67
CA GLN A 459 7.31 8.60 -55.38
C GLN A 459 7.77 7.91 -56.67
N LEU A 460 7.44 8.51 -57.82
CA LEU A 460 7.84 8.01 -59.14
C LEU A 460 9.37 8.14 -59.26
N ARG A 461 10.11 7.08 -58.90
CA ARG A 461 11.57 7.06 -58.98
C ARG A 461 11.99 7.00 -60.46
N THR A 462 12.99 7.81 -60.84
CA THR A 462 13.50 7.81 -62.20
C THR A 462 14.28 6.52 -62.50
N PRO A 463 14.16 5.95 -63.72
CA PRO A 463 14.99 4.83 -64.15
C PRO A 463 16.48 5.19 -64.20
N LEU A 464 17.35 4.31 -63.72
CA LEU A 464 18.80 4.55 -63.68
C LEU A 464 19.38 4.78 -65.09
N VAL A 465 18.82 4.15 -66.11
CA VAL A 465 19.24 4.26 -67.53
C VAL A 465 19.16 5.70 -68.05
N GLU A 466 18.16 6.48 -67.61
CA GLU A 466 18.04 7.89 -67.99
C GLU A 466 19.16 8.71 -67.34
N VAL A 467 19.45 8.44 -66.06
CA VAL A 467 20.53 9.11 -65.33
C VAL A 467 21.91 8.77 -65.91
N ILE A 468 22.13 7.51 -66.31
CA ILE A 468 23.35 7.07 -66.99
C ILE A 468 23.53 7.83 -68.30
N ARG A 469 22.47 7.96 -69.10
CA ARG A 469 22.51 8.70 -70.38
C ARG A 469 22.91 10.16 -70.16
N ASP A 470 22.35 10.81 -69.14
CA ASP A 470 22.68 12.19 -68.82
C ASP A 470 24.14 12.33 -68.36
N GLN A 471 24.63 11.43 -67.51
CA GLN A 471 26.04 11.43 -67.10
C GLN A 471 26.97 11.19 -68.30
N LEU A 472 26.71 10.18 -69.13
CA LEU A 472 27.56 9.93 -70.31
C LEU A 472 27.61 11.15 -71.24
N ARG A 473 26.51 11.87 -71.46
CA ARG A 473 26.49 13.12 -72.26
C ARG A 473 27.34 14.25 -71.67
N ILE A 474 27.35 14.39 -70.34
CA ILE A 474 28.17 15.40 -69.66
C ILE A 474 29.67 15.09 -69.86
N TRP A 475 30.05 13.82 -69.69
CA TRP A 475 31.45 13.38 -69.70
C TRP A 475 32.02 13.13 -71.10
N GLN A 476 31.18 12.96 -72.13
CA GLN A 476 31.57 12.89 -73.55
C GLN A 476 32.41 14.08 -74.03
N THR A 477 32.41 15.21 -73.31
CA THR A 477 33.26 16.38 -73.61
C THR A 477 34.74 16.18 -73.28
N THR A 478 35.07 15.16 -72.49
CA THR A 478 36.42 14.88 -71.98
C THR A 478 36.99 13.54 -72.47
N GLU A 479 36.28 12.84 -73.37
CA GLU A 479 36.59 11.48 -73.78
C GLU A 479 36.51 11.26 -75.28
N LEU A 480 37.15 10.19 -75.76
CA LEU A 480 37.02 9.77 -77.16
C LEU A 480 35.66 9.09 -77.38
N PRO A 481 34.95 9.39 -78.49
CA PRO A 481 33.68 8.75 -78.82
C PRO A 481 33.78 7.22 -78.79
N GLY A 482 32.85 6.59 -78.08
CA GLY A 482 32.76 5.13 -77.99
C GLY A 482 33.56 4.48 -76.85
N LEU A 483 34.20 5.28 -75.99
CA LEU A 483 34.77 4.83 -74.71
C LEU A 483 33.94 5.39 -73.55
N VAL A 484 33.94 4.69 -72.41
CA VAL A 484 33.20 5.05 -71.20
C VAL A 484 34.17 5.51 -70.11
N ASN A 485 33.94 6.69 -69.54
CA ASN A 485 34.65 7.14 -68.35
C ASN A 485 34.37 6.24 -67.16
N THR A 486 35.42 5.72 -66.54
CA THR A 486 35.30 4.98 -65.28
C THR A 486 34.80 5.86 -64.13
N ASP A 487 34.98 7.19 -64.19
CA ASP A 487 34.48 8.13 -63.19
C ASP A 487 32.95 8.22 -63.18
N VAL A 488 32.28 7.96 -64.31
CA VAL A 488 30.81 7.92 -64.39
C VAL A 488 30.26 6.83 -63.48
N ILE A 489 30.88 5.64 -63.45
CA ILE A 489 30.49 4.52 -62.57
C ILE A 489 30.61 4.94 -61.11
N LYS A 490 31.69 5.66 -60.73
CA LYS A 490 31.90 6.17 -59.37
C LYS A 490 30.83 7.18 -58.95
N ILE A 491 30.45 8.10 -59.83
CA ILE A 491 29.41 9.11 -59.57
C ILE A 491 28.05 8.43 -59.39
N LEU A 492 27.72 7.49 -60.27
CA LEU A 492 26.45 6.75 -60.22
C LEU A 492 26.34 5.90 -58.95
N PHE A 493 27.41 5.20 -58.55
CA PHE A 493 27.41 4.44 -57.30
C PHE A 493 27.21 5.34 -56.07
N LYS A 494 27.90 6.49 -56.02
CA LYS A 494 27.70 7.50 -54.96
C LYS A 494 26.24 7.96 -54.90
N LYS A 495 25.63 8.24 -56.06
CA LYS A 495 24.22 8.65 -56.15
C LYS A 495 23.27 7.54 -55.69
N GLN A 496 23.53 6.29 -56.08
CA GLN A 496 22.70 5.13 -55.72
C GLN A 496 22.74 4.77 -54.24
N SER A 497 23.83 5.09 -53.53
CA SER A 497 24.01 4.78 -52.10
C SER A 497 23.64 5.94 -51.15
N GLU A 498 23.07 7.04 -51.66
CA GLU A 498 22.74 8.22 -50.85
C GLU A 498 21.78 7.92 -49.68
N SER A 499 20.83 7.01 -49.87
CA SER A 499 19.81 6.68 -48.86
C SER A 499 20.31 5.73 -47.76
N TRP A 500 21.46 5.08 -47.92
CA TRP A 500 21.94 4.04 -46.99
C TRP A 500 22.06 4.55 -45.56
N GLN A 501 22.66 5.73 -45.40
CA GLN A 501 22.87 6.33 -44.08
C GLN A 501 21.54 6.59 -43.37
N GLN A 502 20.57 7.21 -44.04
CA GLN A 502 19.28 7.56 -43.42
C GLN A 502 18.45 6.32 -43.04
N VAL A 503 18.49 5.26 -43.85
CA VAL A 503 17.79 4.01 -43.55
C VAL A 503 18.46 3.30 -42.35
N ALA A 504 19.79 3.23 -42.34
CA ALA A 504 20.53 2.60 -41.25
C ALA A 504 20.43 3.38 -39.93
N GLU A 505 20.42 4.72 -39.95
CA GLU A 505 20.21 5.53 -38.75
C GLU A 505 18.85 5.23 -38.10
N ARG A 506 17.77 5.12 -38.90
CA ARG A 506 16.43 4.76 -38.40
C ARG A 506 16.38 3.35 -37.81
N TYR A 507 17.12 2.41 -38.39
CA TYR A 507 17.24 1.06 -37.86
C TYR A 507 17.94 1.06 -36.50
N ILE A 508 19.05 1.78 -36.34
CA ILE A 508 19.74 1.93 -35.05
C ILE A 508 18.84 2.61 -34.01
N ASP A 509 18.09 3.66 -34.39
CA ASP A 509 17.15 4.33 -33.49
C ASP A 509 15.99 3.41 -33.06
N THR A 510 15.57 2.47 -33.93
CA THR A 510 14.56 1.46 -33.58
C THR A 510 15.08 0.52 -32.50
N ILE A 511 16.29 -0.05 -32.69
CA ILE A 511 16.93 -0.89 -31.68
C ILE A 511 17.17 -0.11 -30.39
N ALA A 512 17.60 1.15 -30.49
CA ALA A 512 17.81 2.02 -29.34
C ALA A 512 16.52 2.21 -28.53
N THR A 513 15.38 2.38 -29.20
CA THR A 513 14.07 2.50 -28.54
C THR A 513 13.70 1.22 -27.80
N ASP A 514 13.91 0.05 -28.42
CA ASP A 514 13.60 -1.25 -27.82
C ASP A 514 14.48 -1.54 -26.59
N ILE A 515 15.78 -1.21 -26.68
CA ILE A 515 16.74 -1.33 -25.56
C ILE A 515 16.35 -0.39 -24.43
N GLU A 516 16.03 0.87 -24.74
CA GLU A 516 15.61 1.85 -23.74
C GLU A 516 14.36 1.38 -23.01
N TYR A 517 13.36 0.90 -23.74
CA TYR A 517 12.13 0.35 -23.15
C TYR A 517 12.43 -0.83 -22.22
N ALA A 518 13.17 -1.83 -22.71
CA ALA A 518 13.51 -3.01 -21.92
C ALA A 518 14.31 -2.65 -20.67
N SER A 519 15.32 -1.77 -20.79
CA SER A 519 16.14 -1.33 -19.66
C SER A 519 15.31 -0.61 -18.58
N ASN A 520 14.34 0.22 -18.97
CA ASN A 520 13.47 0.92 -18.03
C ASN A 520 12.46 0.00 -17.35
N GLU A 521 11.87 -0.96 -18.08
CA GLU A 521 10.95 -1.93 -17.47
C GLU A 521 11.68 -2.89 -16.52
N ILE A 522 12.92 -3.30 -16.83
CA ILE A 522 13.76 -4.07 -15.89
C ILE A 522 14.03 -3.25 -14.63
N LEU A 523 14.41 -1.97 -14.78
CA LEU A 523 14.67 -1.10 -13.63
C LEU A 523 13.42 -0.97 -12.75
N LYS A 524 12.25 -0.77 -13.37
CA LYS A 524 10.97 -0.62 -12.67
C LYS A 524 10.56 -1.88 -11.91
N ASP A 525 10.77 -3.06 -12.48
CA ASP A 525 10.48 -4.35 -11.82
C ASP A 525 11.37 -4.53 -10.58
N VAL A 526 12.69 -4.35 -10.75
CA VAL A 526 13.69 -4.48 -9.68
C VAL A 526 13.49 -3.42 -8.59
N CYS A 527 13.06 -2.22 -8.99
CA CYS A 527 12.82 -1.08 -8.11
C CYS A 527 11.34 -0.94 -7.71
N SER A 528 10.66 -2.06 -7.47
CA SER A 528 9.33 -2.05 -6.85
C SER A 528 9.34 -1.24 -5.53
N PRO A 529 8.23 -0.60 -5.11
CA PRO A 529 8.20 0.29 -3.92
C PRO A 529 8.70 -0.34 -2.62
N ARG A 530 8.67 -1.68 -2.54
CA ARG A 530 9.15 -2.47 -1.40
C ARG A 530 10.65 -2.81 -1.47
N SER A 531 11.28 -2.62 -2.63
CA SER A 531 12.63 -3.12 -2.94
C SER A 531 13.66 -2.02 -3.21
N CYS A 532 13.21 -0.80 -3.52
CA CYS A 532 14.08 0.32 -3.87
C CYS A 532 13.48 1.66 -3.40
N SER A 533 14.33 2.59 -2.97
CA SER A 533 13.89 3.96 -2.69
C SER A 533 13.55 4.71 -3.99
N SER A 534 12.62 5.67 -3.88
CA SER A 534 12.24 6.55 -4.99
C SER A 534 13.43 7.35 -5.52
N ILE A 535 14.32 7.78 -4.61
CA ILE A 535 15.57 8.49 -4.91
C ILE A 535 16.49 7.63 -5.77
N LEU A 536 16.75 6.37 -5.34
CA LEU A 536 17.64 5.48 -6.08
C LEU A 536 17.07 5.17 -7.47
N TYR A 537 15.76 4.92 -7.57
CA TYR A 537 15.10 4.73 -8.86
C TYR A 537 15.28 5.94 -9.79
N GLY A 538 15.05 7.16 -9.28
CA GLY A 538 15.21 8.39 -10.06
C GLY A 538 16.63 8.61 -10.55
N GLU A 539 17.63 8.40 -9.69
CA GLU A 539 19.03 8.52 -10.09
C GLU A 539 19.46 7.42 -11.07
N LEU A 540 19.06 6.17 -10.86
CA LEU A 540 19.37 5.07 -11.78
C LEU A 540 18.69 5.27 -13.14
N SER A 541 17.44 5.74 -13.18
CA SER A 541 16.74 6.06 -14.42
C SER A 541 17.48 7.16 -15.21
N ARG A 542 17.94 8.22 -14.52
CA ARG A 542 18.77 9.26 -15.13
C ARG A 542 20.08 8.71 -15.68
N VAL A 543 20.76 7.84 -14.93
CA VAL A 543 22.00 7.18 -15.40
C VAL A 543 21.72 6.30 -16.63
N LEU A 544 20.63 5.53 -16.65
CA LEU A 544 20.26 4.71 -17.79
C LEU A 544 20.03 5.54 -19.05
N SER A 545 19.29 6.65 -18.97
CA SER A 545 19.10 7.55 -20.11
C SER A 545 20.42 8.12 -20.62
N GLN A 546 21.37 8.43 -19.72
CA GLN A 546 22.69 8.92 -20.12
C GLN A 546 23.52 7.83 -20.83
N LEU A 547 23.53 6.60 -20.29
CA LEU A 547 24.21 5.47 -20.92
C LEU A 547 23.62 5.15 -22.29
N GLN A 548 22.29 5.19 -22.41
CA GLN A 548 21.59 4.97 -23.67
C GLN A 548 21.99 5.99 -24.74
N GLU A 549 21.95 7.27 -24.40
CA GLU A 549 22.28 8.32 -25.37
C GLU A 549 23.75 8.28 -25.78
N GLN A 550 24.66 7.97 -24.84
CA GLN A 550 26.08 7.80 -25.16
C GLN A 550 26.33 6.61 -26.09
N ALA A 551 25.71 5.47 -25.82
CA ALA A 551 25.81 4.28 -26.66
C ALA A 551 25.23 4.54 -28.06
N ARG A 552 24.08 5.22 -28.14
CA ARG A 552 23.43 5.59 -29.41
C ARG A 552 24.30 6.52 -30.22
N MET A 553 24.84 7.58 -29.61
CA MET A 553 25.76 8.51 -30.27
C MET A 553 27.02 7.82 -30.80
N LYS A 554 27.56 6.83 -30.07
CA LYS A 554 28.70 6.02 -30.50
C LYS A 554 28.35 5.24 -31.77
N ALA A 555 27.26 4.48 -31.76
CA ALA A 555 26.82 3.66 -32.89
C ALA A 555 26.52 4.51 -34.14
N ILE A 556 25.81 5.62 -33.98
CA ILE A 556 25.49 6.54 -35.09
C ILE A 556 26.76 7.18 -35.66
N ARG A 557 27.75 7.53 -34.82
CA ARG A 557 29.03 8.08 -35.28
C ARG A 557 29.81 7.06 -36.12
N GLU A 558 29.88 5.82 -35.65
CA GLU A 558 30.53 4.74 -36.38
C GLU A 558 29.84 4.47 -37.73
N LEU A 559 28.51 4.42 -37.74
CA LEU A 559 27.69 4.26 -38.94
C LEU A 559 27.95 5.37 -39.96
N LYS A 560 27.95 6.63 -39.52
CA LYS A 560 28.22 7.79 -40.38
C LYS A 560 29.62 7.71 -40.99
N GLU A 561 30.61 7.34 -40.21
CA GLU A 561 31.99 7.20 -40.69
C GLU A 561 32.13 6.04 -41.68
N HIS A 562 31.47 4.90 -41.44
CA HIS A 562 31.43 3.80 -42.39
C HIS A 562 30.74 4.20 -43.71
N CYS A 563 29.58 4.87 -43.66
CA CYS A 563 28.86 5.37 -44.84
C CYS A 563 29.67 6.41 -45.63
N ARG A 564 30.46 7.25 -44.94
CA ARG A 564 31.38 8.20 -45.59
C ARG A 564 32.48 7.46 -46.35
N ARG A 565 33.14 6.49 -45.70
CA ARG A 565 34.21 5.68 -46.31
C ARG A 565 33.72 4.90 -47.52
N GLU A 566 32.59 4.21 -47.42
CA GLU A 566 31.99 3.46 -48.52
C GLU A 566 31.74 4.36 -49.74
N ARG A 567 31.11 5.53 -49.54
CA ARG A 567 30.82 6.47 -50.64
C ARG A 567 32.07 7.10 -51.25
N GLU A 568 33.11 7.38 -50.47
CA GLU A 568 34.28 8.12 -50.95
C GLU A 568 35.40 7.22 -51.51
N SER A 569 35.40 5.94 -51.15
CA SER A 569 36.41 4.96 -51.54
C SER A 569 36.49 4.73 -53.06
N HIS A 570 37.59 4.09 -53.49
CA HIS A 570 37.74 3.63 -54.86
C HIS A 570 36.89 2.38 -55.06
N LEU A 571 36.18 2.29 -56.20
CA LEU A 571 35.41 1.10 -56.54
C LEU A 571 36.38 -0.05 -56.82
N GLN A 572 36.41 -1.04 -55.93
CA GLN A 572 37.28 -2.20 -56.02
C GLN A 572 36.57 -3.42 -55.45
N THR A 573 36.73 -4.57 -56.08
CA THR A 573 36.18 -5.83 -55.57
C THR A 573 37.08 -6.99 -55.98
N THR A 574 37.27 -7.92 -55.05
CA THR A 574 37.90 -9.23 -55.30
C THR A 574 36.88 -10.36 -55.23
N ASP A 575 35.58 -10.03 -55.13
CA ASP A 575 34.51 -11.01 -55.05
C ASP A 575 34.33 -11.68 -56.43
N PRO A 576 34.56 -13.00 -56.56
CA PRO A 576 34.43 -13.70 -57.84
C PRO A 576 33.01 -13.59 -58.43
N ARG A 577 31.98 -13.40 -57.58
CA ARG A 577 30.58 -13.23 -58.01
C ARG A 577 30.39 -11.98 -58.86
N PHE A 578 31.25 -10.97 -58.72
CA PHE A 578 31.16 -9.75 -59.54
C PHE A 578 31.32 -10.06 -61.02
N GLN A 579 32.40 -10.79 -61.37
CA GLN A 579 32.67 -11.13 -62.76
C GLN A 579 31.62 -12.09 -63.31
N GLU A 580 31.22 -13.09 -62.52
CA GLU A 580 30.19 -14.06 -62.88
C GLU A 580 28.83 -13.39 -63.17
N ARG A 581 28.32 -12.57 -62.25
CA ARG A 581 27.04 -11.85 -62.39
C ARG A 581 27.07 -10.85 -63.54
N LEU A 582 28.19 -10.15 -63.74
CA LEU A 582 28.34 -9.21 -64.86
C LEU A 582 28.35 -9.94 -66.21
N GLN A 583 29.05 -11.06 -66.31
CA GLN A 583 29.04 -11.90 -67.52
C GLN A 583 27.64 -12.45 -67.79
N ALA A 584 26.88 -12.82 -66.75
CA ALA A 584 25.51 -13.28 -66.90
C ALA A 584 24.60 -12.21 -67.52
N LEU A 585 24.57 -10.98 -66.97
CA LEU A 585 23.77 -9.88 -67.54
C LEU A 585 24.16 -9.56 -68.98
N ARG A 586 25.46 -9.49 -69.28
CA ARG A 586 25.96 -9.27 -70.66
C ARG A 586 25.51 -10.38 -71.60
N THR A 587 25.50 -11.64 -71.14
CA THR A 587 25.04 -12.79 -71.92
C THR A 587 23.53 -12.76 -72.14
N VAL A 588 22.74 -12.38 -71.14
CA VAL A 588 21.28 -12.18 -71.28
C VAL A 588 20.98 -11.14 -72.36
N ARG A 589 21.66 -9.99 -72.32
CA ARG A 589 21.50 -8.94 -73.35
C ARG A 589 21.94 -9.43 -74.74
N LEU A 590 23.03 -10.21 -74.82
CA LEU A 590 23.50 -10.84 -76.05
C LEU A 590 22.44 -11.75 -76.67
N LEU A 591 21.86 -12.65 -75.86
CA LEU A 591 20.79 -13.54 -76.30
C LEU A 591 19.53 -12.76 -76.71
N GLY A 592 19.19 -11.71 -75.97
CA GLY A 592 18.19 -10.70 -76.31
C GLY A 592 18.34 -10.16 -77.72
N ALA A 593 19.53 -9.62 -78.00
CA ALA A 593 19.90 -9.06 -79.30
C ALA A 593 19.94 -10.10 -80.43
N LEU A 594 20.35 -11.34 -80.17
CA LEU A 594 20.31 -12.41 -81.17
C LEU A 594 18.86 -12.78 -81.54
N GLY A 595 17.96 -12.76 -80.55
CA GLY A 595 16.54 -13.03 -80.74
C GLY A 595 15.79 -11.97 -81.55
N SER A 596 16.26 -10.72 -81.56
CA SER A 596 15.62 -9.63 -82.31
C SER A 596 15.96 -9.63 -83.81
N ILE A 597 16.94 -10.44 -84.25
CA ILE A 597 17.40 -10.49 -85.64
C ILE A 597 16.59 -11.55 -86.42
N PRO A 598 15.78 -11.16 -87.44
CA PRO A 598 14.89 -12.08 -88.16
C PRO A 598 15.61 -13.26 -88.83
N SER A 599 16.84 -13.05 -89.30
CA SER A 599 17.59 -14.00 -90.13
C SER A 599 18.27 -15.12 -89.35
N PHE A 600 18.35 -15.01 -88.02
CA PHE A 600 18.79 -16.12 -87.17
C PHE A 600 17.78 -17.27 -87.16
N LYS A 601 16.52 -16.99 -87.54
CA LYS A 601 15.46 -18.00 -87.73
C LYS A 601 15.55 -18.72 -89.08
N SER A 602 16.31 -18.19 -90.04
CA SER A 602 16.27 -18.61 -91.46
C SER A 602 17.63 -19.08 -92.02
N GLY A 603 18.72 -19.00 -91.24
CA GLY A 603 20.02 -19.58 -91.60
C GLY A 603 20.85 -18.84 -92.66
N SER A 604 20.48 -17.60 -93.04
CA SER A 604 21.18 -16.81 -94.06
C SER A 604 21.95 -15.65 -93.43
N PHE A 605 23.29 -15.62 -93.60
CA PHE A 605 24.18 -14.54 -93.17
C PHE A 605 24.60 -13.68 -94.37
N ASP A 606 24.26 -12.39 -94.37
CA ASP A 606 24.68 -11.40 -95.37
C ASP A 606 25.33 -10.17 -94.68
N LEU A 607 26.08 -9.35 -95.42
CA LEU A 607 26.82 -8.18 -94.92
C LEU A 607 25.94 -7.17 -94.16
N ALA A 608 24.66 -7.04 -94.55
CA ALA A 608 23.70 -6.23 -93.80
C ALA A 608 23.45 -6.79 -92.39
N HIS A 609 23.41 -8.12 -92.24
CA HIS A 609 23.23 -8.80 -90.96
C HIS A 609 24.48 -8.71 -90.09
N SER A 610 25.68 -8.83 -90.67
CA SER A 610 26.93 -8.67 -89.89
C SER A 610 27.10 -7.25 -89.33
N LYS A 611 26.65 -6.23 -90.07
CA LYS A 611 26.60 -4.84 -89.58
C LYS A 611 25.57 -4.66 -88.47
N LEU A 612 24.38 -5.27 -88.60
CA LEU A 612 23.35 -5.22 -87.57
C LEU A 612 23.78 -5.93 -86.29
N LEU A 613 24.43 -7.10 -86.40
CA LEU A 613 25.04 -7.83 -85.28
C LEU A 613 26.10 -6.96 -84.60
N PHE A 614 27.02 -6.36 -85.37
CA PHE A 614 28.02 -5.43 -84.82
C PHE A 614 27.34 -4.26 -84.10
N GLN A 615 26.26 -3.69 -84.66
CA GLN A 615 25.52 -2.61 -84.02
C GLN A 615 24.83 -3.02 -82.71
N HIS A 616 24.43 -4.27 -82.58
CA HIS A 616 23.83 -4.79 -81.35
C HIS A 616 24.87 -5.23 -80.31
N PHE A 617 26.10 -5.53 -80.72
CA PHE A 617 27.13 -6.08 -79.81
C PHE A 617 28.24 -5.11 -79.45
N HIS A 618 28.53 -4.12 -80.28
CA HIS A 618 29.69 -3.29 -80.05
C HIS A 618 29.42 -2.30 -78.91
N HIS A 619 30.23 -2.39 -77.85
CA HIS A 619 30.11 -1.58 -76.65
C HIS A 619 30.19 -0.08 -76.93
N SER A 620 30.85 0.35 -78.01
CA SER A 620 31.03 1.78 -78.36
C SER A 620 29.76 2.51 -78.81
N ILE A 621 28.63 1.82 -78.90
CA ILE A 621 27.35 2.40 -79.32
C ILE A 621 26.64 2.92 -78.07
N GLU A 622 26.08 4.13 -78.13
CA GLU A 622 25.51 4.84 -76.97
C GLU A 622 24.54 3.97 -76.15
N GLY A 623 23.63 3.25 -76.81
CA GLY A 623 22.71 2.32 -76.14
C GLY A 623 23.43 1.19 -75.39
N ASN A 624 24.45 0.59 -76.00
CA ASN A 624 25.21 -0.51 -75.40
C ASN A 624 26.13 -0.02 -74.27
N MET A 625 26.69 1.20 -74.38
CA MET A 625 27.45 1.83 -73.30
C MET A 625 26.58 2.05 -72.06
N ILE A 626 25.35 2.54 -72.25
CA ILE A 626 24.42 2.77 -71.14
C ILE A 626 24.12 1.46 -70.41
N HIS A 627 23.86 0.40 -71.17
CA HIS A 627 23.59 -0.93 -70.61
C HIS A 627 24.81 -1.54 -69.92
N ASP A 628 26.01 -1.37 -70.47
CA ASP A 628 27.24 -1.86 -69.81
C ASP A 628 27.51 -1.14 -68.49
N VAL A 629 27.36 0.19 -68.47
CA VAL A 629 27.46 0.99 -67.23
C VAL A 629 26.39 0.58 -66.23
N HIS A 630 25.15 0.38 -66.68
CA HIS A 630 24.06 -0.08 -65.83
C HIS A 630 24.41 -1.41 -65.16
N ASP A 631 24.87 -2.40 -65.93
CA ASP A 631 25.15 -3.74 -65.42
C ASP A 631 26.34 -3.73 -64.44
N VAL A 632 27.39 -2.96 -64.73
CA VAL A 632 28.52 -2.78 -63.81
C VAL A 632 28.07 -2.12 -62.49
N VAL A 633 27.31 -1.02 -62.57
CA VAL A 633 26.80 -0.33 -61.38
C VAL A 633 25.85 -1.23 -60.59
N LYS A 634 24.95 -1.96 -61.25
CA LYS A 634 24.01 -2.90 -60.62
C LYS A 634 24.73 -3.98 -59.83
N VAL A 635 25.63 -4.72 -60.49
CA VAL A 635 26.33 -5.85 -59.84
C VAL A 635 27.22 -5.37 -58.70
N TYR A 636 27.94 -4.26 -58.88
CA TYR A 636 28.76 -3.70 -57.81
C TYR A 636 27.90 -3.21 -56.63
N TYR A 637 26.78 -2.54 -56.93
CA TYR A 637 25.84 -2.05 -55.93
C TYR A 637 25.24 -3.18 -55.09
N ASP A 638 24.75 -4.25 -55.73
CA ASP A 638 24.13 -5.37 -55.03
C ASP A 638 25.09 -6.05 -54.06
N LEU A 639 26.34 -6.30 -54.49
CA LEU A 639 27.37 -6.89 -53.63
C LEU A 639 27.77 -5.96 -52.48
N SER A 640 27.88 -4.66 -52.76
CA SER A 640 28.19 -3.65 -51.73
C SER A 640 27.06 -3.51 -50.73
N LEU A 641 25.80 -3.58 -51.18
CA LEU A 641 24.61 -3.54 -50.34
C LEU A 641 24.55 -4.74 -49.41
N GLU A 642 24.80 -5.95 -49.92
CA GLU A 642 24.90 -7.18 -49.11
C GLU A 642 25.98 -7.03 -48.01
N ALA A 643 27.15 -6.50 -48.36
CA ALA A 643 28.25 -6.28 -47.41
C ALA A 643 27.90 -5.21 -46.36
N PHE A 644 27.28 -4.11 -46.78
CA PHE A 644 26.85 -3.03 -45.90
C PHE A 644 25.80 -3.49 -44.89
N ILE A 645 24.75 -4.19 -45.35
CA ILE A 645 23.72 -4.75 -44.46
C ILE A 645 24.36 -5.66 -43.41
N ARG A 646 25.28 -6.53 -43.84
CA ARG A 646 25.99 -7.44 -42.93
C ARG A 646 26.82 -6.67 -41.89
N TYR A 647 27.57 -5.66 -42.29
CA TYR A 647 28.39 -4.86 -41.38
C TYR A 647 27.53 -4.10 -40.36
N VAL A 648 26.46 -3.45 -40.82
CA VAL A 648 25.56 -2.71 -39.94
C VAL A 648 24.89 -3.63 -38.90
N ILE A 649 24.46 -4.83 -39.30
CA ILE A 649 23.83 -5.79 -38.38
C ILE A 649 24.86 -6.43 -37.43
N ASN A 650 25.96 -6.96 -37.97
CA ASN A 650 26.87 -7.82 -37.20
C ASN A 650 27.93 -7.05 -36.43
N ASP A 651 28.31 -5.87 -36.87
CA ASP A 651 29.36 -5.07 -36.23
C ASP A 651 28.72 -3.93 -35.44
N ILE A 652 27.95 -3.05 -36.09
CA ILE A 652 27.42 -1.85 -35.43
C ILE A 652 26.28 -2.19 -34.44
N ALA A 653 25.25 -2.91 -34.90
CA ALA A 653 24.10 -3.21 -34.05
C ALA A 653 24.46 -4.21 -32.95
N GLU A 654 25.28 -5.23 -33.24
CA GLU A 654 25.73 -6.18 -32.21
C GLU A 654 26.62 -5.51 -31.15
N ASP A 655 27.58 -4.66 -31.55
CA ASP A 655 28.37 -3.87 -30.59
C ASP A 655 27.45 -2.98 -29.75
N PHE A 656 26.47 -2.30 -30.36
CA PHE A 656 25.52 -1.45 -29.65
C PHE A 656 24.67 -2.24 -28.62
N VAL A 657 24.12 -3.38 -29.00
CA VAL A 657 23.27 -4.23 -28.13
C VAL A 657 24.07 -4.81 -26.97
N SER A 658 25.32 -5.20 -27.21
CA SER A 658 26.20 -5.85 -26.22
C SER A 658 27.15 -4.89 -25.51
N TYR A 659 27.07 -3.59 -25.80
CA TYR A 659 28.00 -2.58 -25.30
C TYR A 659 27.98 -2.52 -23.77
N SER A 660 29.13 -2.76 -23.15
CA SER A 660 29.29 -2.75 -21.69
C SER A 660 29.04 -1.38 -21.07
N GLY A 661 29.05 -0.30 -21.86
CA GLY A 661 28.67 1.05 -21.43
C GLY A 661 27.26 1.47 -21.85
N GLY A 662 26.45 0.55 -22.38
CA GLY A 662 25.07 0.81 -22.82
C GLY A 662 24.04 0.63 -21.70
N ALA A 663 22.78 0.95 -21.98
CA ALA A 663 21.73 0.92 -20.95
C ALA A 663 21.50 -0.47 -20.34
N LEU A 664 21.57 -1.55 -21.13
CA LEU A 664 21.36 -2.92 -20.63
C LEU A 664 22.52 -3.44 -19.77
N MET A 665 23.77 -3.22 -20.20
CA MET A 665 24.95 -3.84 -19.58
C MET A 665 25.77 -2.89 -18.70
N GLY A 666 25.56 -1.58 -18.82
CA GLY A 666 26.33 -0.55 -18.14
C GLY A 666 26.06 -0.43 -16.65
N LEU A 667 24.84 -0.73 -16.21
CA LEU A 667 24.54 -0.93 -14.80
C LEU A 667 25.04 -2.31 -14.34
N SER A 668 26.29 -2.34 -13.89
CA SER A 668 26.99 -3.54 -13.43
C SER A 668 27.59 -3.35 -12.05
N THR A 669 28.04 -4.44 -11.42
CA THR A 669 28.76 -4.36 -10.15
C THR A 669 30.04 -3.54 -10.27
N ASP A 670 30.70 -3.59 -11.43
CA ASP A 670 31.92 -2.83 -11.70
C ASP A 670 31.63 -1.32 -11.75
N TRP A 671 30.50 -0.93 -12.34
CA TRP A 671 30.04 0.46 -12.33
C TRP A 671 29.83 0.98 -10.91
N VAL A 672 29.29 0.16 -9.99
CA VAL A 672 29.11 0.56 -8.58
C VAL A 672 30.44 0.85 -7.88
N PHE A 673 31.54 0.22 -8.29
CA PHE A 673 32.88 0.52 -7.76
C PHE A 673 33.50 1.79 -8.35
N THR A 674 32.97 2.32 -9.45
CA THR A 674 33.41 3.59 -10.05
C THR A 674 32.73 4.81 -9.43
N LEU A 675 31.67 4.62 -8.63
CA LEU A 675 30.93 5.71 -7.99
C LEU A 675 31.79 6.41 -6.94
N SER A 676 31.73 7.74 -6.93
CA SER A 676 32.34 8.54 -5.87
C SER A 676 31.57 8.41 -4.55
N GLU A 677 32.19 8.77 -3.42
CA GLU A 677 31.48 8.78 -2.13
C GLU A 677 30.25 9.71 -2.15
N GLU A 678 30.34 10.83 -2.88
CA GLU A 678 29.22 11.77 -3.06
C GLU A 678 28.07 11.14 -3.85
N ASP A 679 28.36 10.39 -4.91
CA ASP A 679 27.36 9.68 -5.70
C ASP A 679 26.66 8.60 -4.88
N VAL A 680 27.43 7.79 -4.14
CA VAL A 680 26.88 6.76 -3.25
C VAL A 680 25.97 7.39 -2.19
N GLN A 681 26.39 8.52 -1.61
CA GLN A 681 25.60 9.28 -0.65
C GLN A 681 24.30 9.80 -1.25
N LYS A 682 24.36 10.35 -2.46
CA LYS A 682 23.18 10.88 -3.16
C LYS A 682 22.19 9.77 -3.51
N MET A 683 22.67 8.67 -4.07
CA MET A 683 21.84 7.58 -4.59
C MET A 683 21.23 6.72 -3.48
N ALA A 684 21.98 6.45 -2.41
CA ALA A 684 21.52 5.65 -1.29
C ALA A 684 20.99 6.48 -0.11
N ARG A 685 20.66 7.75 -0.34
CA ARG A 685 20.03 8.60 0.67
C ARG A 685 18.69 7.98 1.11
N GLU A 686 18.45 8.00 2.41
CA GLU A 686 17.17 7.61 2.99
C GLU A 686 16.21 8.81 2.97
N ASP A 687 14.95 8.57 2.63
CA ASP A 687 13.91 9.59 2.75
C ASP A 687 13.74 9.96 4.23
N ASP A 688 13.64 11.25 4.52
CA ASP A 688 13.50 11.75 5.89
C ASP A 688 12.23 11.19 6.56
N GLU A 689 11.20 10.91 5.76
CA GLU A 689 9.96 10.24 6.21
C GLU A 689 10.21 8.78 6.61
N ILE A 690 11.00 8.01 5.84
CA ILE A 690 11.35 6.63 6.18
C ILE A 690 12.17 6.60 7.47
N LEU A 691 13.11 7.53 7.64
CA LEU A 691 13.89 7.66 8.88
C LEU A 691 12.99 7.98 10.09
N ALA A 692 12.07 8.93 9.94
CA ALA A 692 11.12 9.31 10.99
C ALA A 692 10.19 8.13 11.36
N ASN A 693 9.66 7.43 10.36
CA ASN A 693 8.77 6.28 10.54
C ASN A 693 9.50 5.10 11.18
N ARG A 694 10.74 4.81 10.77
CA ARG A 694 11.55 3.75 11.39
C ARG A 694 11.80 4.06 12.87
N ALA A 695 12.23 5.28 13.18
CA ALA A 695 12.43 5.72 14.56
C ALA A 695 11.13 5.78 15.38
N HIS A 696 9.97 5.96 14.74
CA HIS A 696 8.66 5.88 15.38
C HIS A 696 8.30 4.43 15.74
N PHE A 697 8.44 3.49 14.80
CA PHE A 697 8.16 2.08 15.04
C PHE A 697 9.15 1.45 16.02
N ASP A 698 10.45 1.77 15.96
CA ASP A 698 11.43 1.28 16.93
C ASP A 698 11.03 1.70 18.38
N ARG A 699 10.54 2.93 18.56
CA ARG A 699 10.00 3.41 19.86
C ARG A 699 8.71 2.72 20.27
N ILE A 700 7.84 2.37 19.32
CA ILE A 700 6.61 1.63 19.61
C ILE A 700 6.93 0.20 20.04
N ILE A 701 7.83 -0.47 19.33
CA ILE A 701 8.30 -1.83 19.63
C ILE A 701 8.86 -1.88 21.04
N GLU A 702 9.80 -0.99 21.39
CA GLU A 702 10.39 -0.90 22.74
C GLU A 702 9.31 -0.73 23.84
N ARG A 703 8.32 0.13 23.59
CA ARG A 703 7.20 0.35 24.53
C ARG A 703 6.31 -0.88 24.67
N LEU A 704 6.05 -1.60 23.57
CA LEU A 704 5.22 -2.80 23.57
C LEU A 704 5.94 -3.97 24.23
N GLU A 705 7.25 -4.13 24.02
CA GLU A 705 8.09 -5.10 24.74
C GLU A 705 8.06 -4.84 26.25
N THR A 706 8.25 -3.58 26.65
CA THR A 706 8.16 -3.18 28.06
C THR A 706 6.76 -3.46 28.63
N ALA A 707 5.70 -3.15 27.89
CA ALA A 707 4.32 -3.42 28.30
C ALA A 707 4.05 -4.92 28.44
N HIS A 708 4.63 -5.74 27.55
CA HIS A 708 4.54 -7.19 27.61
C HIS A 708 5.19 -7.73 28.89
N GLU A 709 6.39 -7.27 29.21
CA GLU A 709 7.13 -7.67 30.41
C GLU A 709 6.38 -7.27 31.70
N ILE A 710 5.86 -6.04 31.75
CA ILE A 710 5.05 -5.56 32.89
C ILE A 710 3.79 -6.42 33.05
N ALA A 711 3.08 -6.72 31.96
CA ALA A 711 1.88 -7.53 32.00
C ALA A 711 2.17 -8.96 32.49
N GLU A 712 3.26 -9.57 32.04
CA GLU A 712 3.67 -10.91 32.48
C GLU A 712 4.07 -10.91 33.97
N LYS A 713 4.84 -9.92 34.40
CA LYS A 713 5.21 -9.77 35.82
C LYS A 713 3.98 -9.60 36.72
N ALA A 714 3.03 -8.76 36.30
CA ALA A 714 1.78 -8.55 37.03
C ALA A 714 0.91 -9.83 37.09
N ARG A 715 0.85 -10.60 36.00
CA ARG A 715 0.16 -11.89 35.94
C ARG A 715 0.76 -12.90 36.91
N ILE A 716 2.09 -12.97 37.01
CA ILE A 716 2.80 -13.86 37.95
C ILE A 716 2.53 -13.44 39.39
N GLN A 717 2.74 -12.16 39.72
CA GLN A 717 2.54 -11.63 41.08
C GLN A 717 1.10 -11.80 41.58
N THR A 718 0.11 -11.71 40.68
CA THR A 718 -1.29 -11.86 41.04
C THR A 718 -1.75 -13.33 41.13
N ARG A 719 -0.98 -14.28 40.61
CA ARG A 719 -1.28 -15.72 40.71
C ARG A 719 -1.21 -16.24 42.15
N GLU A 720 -0.24 -15.75 42.93
CA GLU A 720 -0.01 -16.17 44.33
C GLU A 720 -1.02 -15.58 45.32
N LEU A 721 -1.68 -14.47 44.96
CA LEU A 721 -2.69 -13.81 45.79
C LEU A 721 -4.08 -14.50 45.76
N GLY A 722 -4.25 -15.58 45.00
CA GLY A 722 -5.52 -16.32 44.86
C GLY A 722 -5.70 -17.49 45.80
N ASP A 723 -4.61 -18.01 46.36
CA ASP A 723 -4.59 -19.20 47.21
C ASP A 723 -4.55 -18.86 48.72
N MET A 724 -4.88 -17.61 49.09
CA MET A 724 -4.88 -17.08 50.48
C MET A 724 -6.27 -16.68 50.98
#